data_AF-A0A3B8I5X2-F1
#
_entry.id   AF-A0A3B8I5X2-F1
#
_cell.length_a   1.000
_cell.length_b   1.000
_cell.length_c   1.000
_cell.angle_alpha   90.00
_cell.angle_beta   90.00
_cell.angle_gamma   90.00
#
_symmetry.space_group_name_H-M   'P 1'
#
loop_
_entity.id
_entity.type
_entity.pdbx_description
1 polymer ?
#
loop_
_entity_poly.entity_id
_entity_poly.type
_entity_poly.pdbx_seq_one_letter_code
_entity_poly.pdbx_strand_id
1 'polypeptide(L)'
;MESEGQLPSLFLFLYLTVVNLTLMRSKRNLQVALVVLLSFLACNSHAQRKIKYKDIFPVLQGQQWDQGEPLLRAYLAQEPEDPNANLQMGFLLDHKAHLIDVLKNPQDLSVLADSAIIYYQKAMQLIDDREIRKHDDYYLAYNRRDLRTGKFAIKLSDIQFDIESKVTALRERVSNVASLNTLYGQLEQQYATTMDLFAKLAKDYSDESHLYLWSNDEVLRQLVALKQANDSTLALHGVYSHTLSAIGDTQYDAEVNLMAITDYHQDGRESTVFSEPSPQVWDYTSWAKEVERVITEEVTPLRDELVEYDVHFSVLYGDLLNGMDISNQLEQNESLYTQLNTLDEAGIPQKLFDYKLQELNYYLVEKELRDPSAMDTVSILAVLDRHHEINFVLGEVEKAFTTLQQADLSEAIKAFPTLMTKRYNGADGFKGFLANRENFLQEERSQLNSYLEGWKRREIEGIWSPDTVIMLAKDSTILGDTALAPGPHTLAIEQFDQENYWVGGMFFNPGLTPTAYVAYFGPERFATWRHQIQLDSFPMIDSLLSMASTFMWKDENIQYVAFYNQTVIEGLGYPSLVARIDEGQLTWQSFVMLDQPIKEVRYREFEEDVKFYLEEKEGQEEGSNFVTVTNQGLVMKPES
;
A
#
# COMPACT_ATOMS: atom_id res chain seq x y z
N MET A 1 -18.10 -77.15 6.86
CA MET A 1 -19.35 -76.50 7.28
C MET A 1 -20.45 -77.10 6.44
N GLU A 2 -21.34 -77.83 7.11
CA GLU A 2 -22.49 -78.53 6.55
C GLU A 2 -23.47 -77.55 5.91
N SER A 3 -23.98 -77.86 4.72
CA SER A 3 -25.22 -77.26 4.23
C SER A 3 -26.20 -78.38 3.89
N GLU A 4 -27.06 -78.65 4.86
CA GLU A 4 -28.24 -79.49 4.75
C GLU A 4 -29.18 -79.02 3.64
N GLY A 5 -29.79 -79.99 2.96
CA GLY A 5 -30.74 -79.76 1.90
C GLY A 5 -32.05 -79.13 2.38
N GLN A 6 -32.50 -78.12 1.63
CA GLN A 6 -33.88 -77.67 1.62
C GLN A 6 -34.51 -77.99 0.26
N LEU A 7 -35.23 -79.09 0.20
CA LEU A 7 -36.33 -79.33 -0.75
C LEU A 7 -37.47 -79.89 0.11
N PRO A 8 -38.50 -79.07 0.42
CA PRO A 8 -39.83 -79.37 -0.12
C PRO A 8 -40.79 -78.15 -0.15
N SER A 9 -40.54 -77.12 -0.97
CA SER A 9 -41.55 -76.04 -1.16
C SER A 9 -42.38 -76.24 -2.43
N LEU A 10 -41.78 -76.74 -3.51
CA LEU A 10 -42.44 -76.91 -4.81
C LEU A 10 -43.46 -78.06 -4.83
N PHE A 11 -43.18 -79.16 -4.14
CA PHE A 11 -44.13 -80.28 -4.04
C PHE A 11 -45.36 -79.95 -3.18
N LEU A 12 -45.20 -79.15 -2.12
CA LEU A 12 -46.33 -78.72 -1.29
C LEU A 12 -47.24 -77.74 -2.05
N PHE A 13 -46.66 -76.86 -2.88
CA PHE A 13 -47.42 -75.90 -3.69
C PHE A 13 -48.22 -76.58 -4.81
N LEU A 14 -47.63 -77.58 -5.49
CA LEU A 14 -48.32 -78.40 -6.49
C LEU A 14 -49.43 -79.26 -5.85
N TYR A 15 -49.21 -79.82 -4.66
CA TYR A 15 -50.24 -80.61 -3.99
C TYR A 15 -51.44 -79.75 -3.53
N LEU A 16 -51.20 -78.54 -3.00
CA LEU A 16 -52.26 -77.61 -2.60
C LEU A 16 -53.05 -77.02 -3.78
N THR A 17 -52.41 -76.81 -4.93
CA THR A 17 -53.13 -76.35 -6.14
C THR A 17 -53.96 -77.46 -6.76
N VAL A 18 -53.46 -78.70 -6.80
CA VAL A 18 -54.24 -79.84 -7.31
C VAL A 18 -55.43 -80.16 -6.41
N VAL A 19 -55.29 -80.05 -5.08
CA VAL A 19 -56.40 -80.27 -4.12
C VAL A 19 -57.48 -79.18 -4.19
N ASN A 20 -57.13 -77.92 -4.48
CA ASN A 20 -58.12 -76.85 -4.67
C ASN A 20 -58.87 -76.95 -6.01
N LEU A 21 -58.27 -77.55 -7.04
CA LEU A 21 -58.88 -77.73 -8.36
C LEU A 21 -59.97 -78.82 -8.37
N THR A 22 -59.91 -79.81 -7.49
CA THR A 22 -60.93 -80.88 -7.40
C THR A 22 -62.25 -80.44 -6.73
N LEU A 23 -62.28 -79.30 -6.03
CA LEU A 23 -63.45 -78.83 -5.27
C LEU A 23 -64.31 -77.77 -5.98
N MET A 24 -63.88 -77.20 -7.11
CA MET A 24 -64.61 -76.11 -7.77
C MET A 24 -65.44 -76.56 -8.99
N ARG A 25 -66.69 -76.96 -8.73
CA ARG A 25 -67.73 -77.36 -9.71
C ARG A 25 -68.36 -76.21 -10.53
N SER A 26 -67.60 -75.16 -10.85
CA SER A 26 -68.09 -74.02 -11.65
C SER A 26 -67.39 -73.98 -13.00
N LYS A 27 -68.16 -74.06 -14.10
CA LYS A 27 -67.67 -73.98 -15.49
C LYS A 27 -66.82 -72.74 -15.79
N ARG A 28 -66.95 -71.66 -15.00
CA ARG A 28 -66.14 -70.43 -15.14
C ARG A 28 -64.70 -70.59 -14.61
N ASN A 29 -64.47 -71.42 -13.60
CA ASN A 29 -63.14 -71.59 -13.00
C ASN A 29 -62.27 -72.60 -13.78
N LEU A 30 -62.90 -73.51 -14.53
CA LEU A 30 -62.19 -74.40 -15.47
C LEU A 30 -61.57 -73.62 -16.63
N GLN A 31 -62.25 -72.58 -17.13
CA GLN A 31 -61.71 -71.72 -18.18
C GLN A 31 -60.52 -70.89 -17.68
N VAL A 32 -60.56 -70.37 -16.45
CA VAL A 32 -59.44 -69.64 -15.86
C VAL A 32 -58.24 -70.56 -15.61
N ALA A 33 -58.47 -71.77 -15.07
CA ALA A 33 -57.40 -72.74 -14.87
C ALA A 33 -56.77 -73.20 -16.19
N LEU A 34 -57.58 -73.39 -17.25
CA LEU A 34 -57.09 -73.75 -18.57
C LEU A 34 -56.27 -72.61 -19.20
N VAL A 35 -56.69 -71.36 -19.03
CA VAL A 35 -55.93 -70.18 -19.50
C VAL A 35 -54.60 -70.07 -18.74
N VAL A 36 -54.60 -70.22 -17.41
CA VAL A 36 -53.35 -70.20 -16.62
C VAL A 36 -52.42 -71.37 -16.98
N LEU A 37 -52.97 -72.56 -17.23
CA LEU A 37 -52.20 -73.73 -17.68
C LEU A 37 -51.64 -73.53 -19.10
N LEU A 38 -52.40 -72.94 -20.02
CA LEU A 38 -51.96 -72.58 -21.37
C LEU A 38 -50.91 -71.46 -21.34
N SER A 39 -51.02 -70.50 -20.43
CA SER A 39 -49.98 -69.48 -20.19
C SER A 39 -48.69 -70.10 -19.65
N PHE A 40 -48.78 -71.06 -18.71
CA PHE A 40 -47.62 -71.79 -18.20
C PHE A 40 -46.99 -72.72 -19.24
N LEU A 41 -47.78 -73.34 -20.13
CA LEU A 41 -47.28 -74.16 -21.24
C LEU A 41 -46.66 -73.31 -22.35
N ALA A 42 -47.16 -72.10 -22.59
CA ALA A 42 -46.58 -71.16 -23.55
C ALA A 42 -45.25 -70.55 -23.06
N CYS A 43 -45.04 -70.40 -21.75
CA CYS A 43 -43.75 -69.94 -21.21
C CYS A 43 -42.66 -71.03 -21.25
N ASN A 44 -43.01 -72.31 -21.23
CA ASN A 44 -42.02 -73.40 -21.28
C ASN A 44 -41.52 -73.72 -22.69
N SER A 45 -42.17 -73.25 -23.76
CA SER A 45 -41.70 -73.46 -25.15
C SER A 45 -40.61 -72.49 -25.60
N HIS A 46 -40.10 -71.65 -24.69
CA HIS A 46 -38.84 -70.91 -24.86
C HIS A 46 -37.66 -71.55 -24.11
N ALA A 47 -37.89 -72.65 -23.39
CA ALA A 47 -36.79 -73.45 -22.85
C ALA A 47 -36.12 -74.26 -23.97
N GLN A 48 -34.90 -73.83 -24.31
CA GLN A 48 -33.87 -74.60 -25.04
C GLN A 48 -34.16 -74.95 -26.50
N ARG A 49 -34.34 -73.93 -27.35
CA ARG A 49 -33.81 -74.08 -28.72
C ARG A 49 -32.29 -74.10 -28.60
N LYS A 50 -31.67 -75.27 -28.82
CA LYS A 50 -30.21 -75.40 -28.88
C LYS A 50 -29.70 -74.41 -29.92
N ILE A 51 -29.03 -73.36 -29.45
CA ILE A 51 -28.49 -72.30 -30.30
C ILE A 51 -27.37 -72.95 -31.11
N LYS A 52 -27.40 -72.84 -32.44
CA LYS A 52 -26.36 -73.42 -33.29
C LYS A 52 -25.29 -72.36 -33.55
N TYR A 53 -24.02 -72.73 -33.36
CA TYR A 53 -22.90 -71.82 -33.58
C TYR A 53 -22.86 -71.21 -35.00
N LYS A 54 -23.22 -72.01 -36.00
CA LYS A 54 -23.28 -71.58 -37.41
C LYS A 54 -24.20 -70.36 -37.64
N ASP A 55 -25.21 -70.18 -36.81
CA ASP A 55 -26.15 -69.05 -36.91
C ASP A 55 -25.60 -67.80 -36.19
N ILE A 56 -24.66 -67.97 -35.26
CA ILE A 56 -24.02 -66.90 -34.48
C ILE A 56 -22.77 -66.36 -35.20
N PHE A 57 -21.97 -67.25 -35.78
CA PHE A 57 -20.67 -66.90 -36.37
C PHE A 57 -20.74 -65.77 -37.41
N PRO A 58 -21.71 -65.72 -38.35
CA PRO A 58 -21.83 -64.61 -39.29
C PRO A 58 -22.07 -63.25 -38.62
N VAL A 59 -22.79 -63.22 -37.49
CA VAL A 59 -23.06 -62.01 -36.70
C VAL A 59 -21.76 -61.49 -36.06
N LEU A 60 -20.95 -62.40 -35.52
CA LEU A 60 -19.65 -62.09 -34.91
C LEU A 60 -18.63 -61.65 -35.98
N GLN A 61 -18.60 -62.33 -37.14
CA GLN A 61 -17.74 -61.96 -38.26
C GLN A 61 -18.10 -60.57 -38.82
N GLY A 62 -19.39 -60.21 -38.79
CA GLY A 62 -19.87 -58.86 -39.11
C GLY A 62 -19.59 -57.80 -38.05
N GLN A 63 -18.86 -58.12 -36.97
CA GLN A 63 -18.56 -57.25 -35.83
C GLN A 63 -19.80 -56.66 -35.15
N GLN A 64 -20.95 -57.33 -35.24
CA GLN A 64 -22.19 -56.91 -34.59
C GLN A 64 -22.19 -57.37 -33.12
N TRP A 65 -21.22 -56.87 -32.34
CA TRP A 65 -20.93 -57.35 -31.00
C TRP A 65 -22.12 -57.24 -30.04
N ASP A 66 -22.92 -56.18 -30.15
CA ASP A 66 -24.11 -55.97 -29.30
C ASP A 66 -25.15 -57.09 -29.42
N GLN A 67 -25.32 -57.62 -30.63
CA GLN A 67 -26.25 -58.72 -30.91
C GLN A 67 -25.58 -60.08 -30.70
N GLY A 68 -24.29 -60.18 -31.05
CA GLY A 68 -23.51 -61.41 -30.98
C GLY A 68 -23.19 -61.85 -29.56
N GLU A 69 -22.89 -60.93 -28.64
CA GLU A 69 -22.49 -61.25 -27.27
C GLU A 69 -23.52 -62.09 -26.49
N PRO A 70 -24.81 -61.69 -26.36
CA PRO A 70 -25.76 -62.46 -25.58
C PRO A 70 -25.97 -63.86 -26.17
N LEU A 71 -25.94 -63.98 -27.51
CA LEU A 71 -26.03 -65.26 -28.20
C LEU A 71 -24.81 -66.14 -27.95
N LEU A 72 -23.61 -65.56 -28.00
CA LEU A 72 -22.35 -66.26 -27.78
C LEU A 72 -22.20 -66.72 -26.32
N ARG A 73 -22.58 -65.87 -25.34
CA ARG A 73 -22.62 -66.25 -23.91
C ARG A 73 -23.60 -67.40 -23.66
N ALA A 74 -24.81 -67.32 -24.22
CA ALA A 74 -25.82 -68.37 -24.09
C ALA A 74 -25.39 -69.69 -24.76
N TYR A 75 -24.62 -69.61 -25.86
CA TYR A 75 -24.03 -70.77 -26.53
C TYR A 75 -22.92 -71.41 -25.70
N LEU A 76 -21.95 -70.63 -25.22
CA LEU A 76 -20.84 -71.12 -24.38
C LEU A 76 -21.31 -71.67 -23.02
N ALA A 77 -22.47 -71.23 -22.52
CA ALA A 77 -23.11 -71.83 -21.35
C ALA A 77 -23.59 -73.27 -21.61
N GLN A 78 -23.92 -73.62 -22.86
CA GLN A 78 -24.35 -74.95 -23.27
C GLN A 78 -23.17 -75.82 -23.75
N GLU A 79 -22.25 -75.23 -24.49
CA GLU A 79 -21.09 -75.88 -25.11
C GLU A 79 -19.80 -75.14 -24.72
N PRO A 80 -19.31 -75.29 -23.47
CA PRO A 80 -18.20 -74.49 -22.95
C PRO A 80 -16.84 -74.82 -23.60
N GLU A 81 -16.71 -75.98 -24.25
CA GLU A 81 -15.48 -76.48 -24.87
C GLU A 81 -15.44 -76.26 -26.40
N ASP A 82 -16.29 -75.38 -26.94
CA ASP A 82 -16.23 -75.04 -28.37
C ASP A 82 -14.99 -74.16 -28.67
N PRO A 83 -14.03 -74.61 -29.49
CA PRO A 83 -12.74 -73.93 -29.65
C PRO A 83 -12.89 -72.54 -30.30
N ASN A 84 -13.68 -72.43 -31.37
CA ASN A 84 -13.85 -71.17 -32.10
C ASN A 84 -14.75 -70.19 -31.34
N ALA A 85 -15.79 -70.67 -30.67
CA ALA A 85 -16.64 -69.80 -29.86
C ALA A 85 -15.86 -69.14 -28.70
N ASN A 86 -14.95 -69.88 -28.05
CA ASN A 86 -14.04 -69.30 -27.06
C ASN A 86 -13.09 -68.26 -27.69
N LEU A 87 -12.56 -68.52 -28.90
CA LEU A 87 -11.73 -67.55 -29.63
C LEU A 87 -12.49 -66.25 -29.94
N GLN A 88 -13.73 -66.35 -30.44
CA GLN A 88 -14.56 -65.18 -30.74
C GLN A 88 -14.96 -64.41 -29.49
N MET A 89 -15.17 -65.09 -28.35
CA MET A 89 -15.41 -64.43 -27.07
C MET A 89 -14.16 -63.65 -26.62
N GLY A 90 -12.97 -64.21 -26.83
CA GLY A 90 -11.70 -63.52 -26.63
C GLY A 90 -11.64 -62.22 -27.44
N PHE A 91 -11.94 -62.27 -28.74
CA PHE A 91 -11.97 -61.07 -29.61
C PHE A 91 -12.98 -60.02 -29.16
N LEU A 92 -14.18 -60.45 -28.77
CA LEU A 92 -15.23 -59.55 -28.34
C LEU A 92 -14.83 -58.79 -27.08
N LEU A 93 -14.29 -59.51 -26.07
CA LEU A 93 -13.86 -58.92 -24.82
C LEU A 93 -12.63 -58.03 -24.99
N ASP A 94 -11.68 -58.45 -25.84
CA ASP A 94 -10.52 -57.65 -26.25
C ASP A 94 -10.97 -56.33 -26.90
N HIS A 95 -11.91 -56.40 -27.85
CA HIS A 95 -12.49 -55.21 -28.48
C HIS A 95 -13.18 -54.30 -27.45
N LYS A 96 -13.96 -54.86 -26.53
CA LYS A 96 -14.59 -54.07 -25.46
C LYS A 96 -13.56 -53.42 -24.54
N ALA A 97 -12.48 -54.11 -24.18
CA ALA A 97 -11.41 -53.56 -23.37
C ALA A 97 -10.72 -52.36 -24.05
N HIS A 98 -10.66 -52.34 -25.39
CA HIS A 98 -10.14 -51.21 -26.16
C HIS A 98 -11.06 -49.99 -26.14
N LEU A 99 -12.36 -50.16 -25.92
CA LEU A 99 -13.33 -49.07 -25.82
C LEU A 99 -13.44 -48.47 -24.41
N ILE A 100 -12.81 -49.09 -23.41
CA ILE A 100 -12.83 -48.57 -22.04
C ILE A 100 -11.91 -47.35 -21.92
N ASP A 101 -12.45 -46.31 -21.30
CA ASP A 101 -11.70 -45.14 -20.86
C ASP A 101 -10.67 -45.54 -19.77
N VAL A 102 -9.39 -45.45 -20.13
CA VAL A 102 -8.26 -45.94 -19.33
C VAL A 102 -8.02 -45.14 -18.04
N LEU A 103 -8.53 -43.89 -17.95
CA LEU A 103 -8.41 -43.06 -16.76
C LEU A 103 -9.66 -43.14 -15.88
N LYS A 104 -10.86 -43.20 -16.47
CA LYS A 104 -12.11 -43.23 -15.69
C LYS A 104 -12.45 -44.60 -15.14
N ASN A 105 -12.27 -45.65 -15.92
CA ASN A 105 -12.71 -47.00 -15.58
C ASN A 105 -11.59 -48.05 -15.73
N PRO A 106 -10.42 -47.87 -15.10
CA PRO A 106 -9.29 -48.78 -15.30
C PRO A 106 -9.56 -50.20 -14.82
N GLN A 107 -10.39 -50.37 -13.78
CA GLN A 107 -10.75 -51.69 -13.26
C GLN A 107 -11.60 -52.49 -14.25
N ASP A 108 -12.50 -51.84 -14.98
CA ASP A 108 -13.34 -52.50 -15.99
C ASP A 108 -12.48 -53.01 -17.15
N LEU A 109 -11.46 -52.25 -17.56
CA LEU A 109 -10.49 -52.69 -18.55
C LEU A 109 -9.75 -53.94 -18.07
N SER A 110 -9.24 -53.94 -16.83
CA SER A 110 -8.55 -55.10 -16.26
C SER A 110 -9.44 -56.35 -16.23
N VAL A 111 -10.70 -56.21 -15.78
CA VAL A 111 -11.66 -57.33 -15.73
C VAL A 111 -11.95 -57.88 -17.13
N LEU A 112 -12.14 -57.01 -18.12
CA LEU A 112 -12.39 -57.41 -19.51
C LEU A 112 -11.15 -58.07 -20.13
N ALA A 113 -9.96 -57.51 -19.91
CA ALA A 113 -8.70 -58.04 -20.41
C ALA A 113 -8.39 -59.42 -19.80
N ASP A 114 -8.55 -59.58 -18.48
CA ASP A 114 -8.36 -60.86 -17.79
C ASP A 114 -9.34 -61.92 -18.32
N SER A 115 -10.60 -61.52 -18.52
CA SER A 115 -11.61 -62.39 -19.11
C SER A 115 -11.24 -62.80 -20.54
N ALA A 116 -10.81 -61.85 -21.38
CA ALA A 116 -10.35 -62.12 -22.74
C ALA A 116 -9.17 -63.09 -22.75
N ILE A 117 -8.18 -62.90 -21.86
CA ILE A 117 -7.01 -63.78 -21.70
C ILE A 117 -7.45 -65.21 -21.35
N ILE A 118 -8.42 -65.38 -20.44
CA ILE A 118 -8.95 -66.71 -20.08
C ILE A 118 -9.55 -67.40 -21.31
N TYR A 119 -10.37 -66.70 -22.08
CA TYR A 119 -11.02 -67.25 -23.28
C TYR A 119 -10.00 -67.57 -24.38
N TYR A 120 -9.01 -66.71 -24.60
CA TYR A 120 -7.89 -66.95 -25.52
C TYR A 120 -7.08 -68.18 -25.13
N GLN A 121 -6.70 -68.32 -23.85
CA GLN A 121 -5.97 -69.48 -23.36
C GLN A 121 -6.77 -70.77 -23.51
N LYS A 122 -8.08 -70.71 -23.24
CA LYS A 122 -8.98 -71.85 -23.42
C LYS A 122 -9.08 -72.24 -24.90
N ALA A 123 -9.26 -71.28 -25.80
CA ALA A 123 -9.25 -71.53 -27.24
C ALA A 123 -7.93 -72.16 -27.70
N MET A 124 -6.79 -71.63 -27.23
CA MET A 124 -5.46 -72.14 -27.58
C MET A 124 -5.25 -73.61 -27.18
N GLN A 125 -5.85 -74.06 -26.06
CA GLN A 125 -5.79 -75.46 -25.60
C GLN A 125 -6.70 -76.39 -26.42
N LEU A 126 -7.81 -75.87 -26.94
CA LEU A 126 -8.85 -76.64 -27.60
C LEU A 126 -8.69 -76.71 -29.12
N ILE A 127 -8.01 -75.73 -29.74
CA ILE A 127 -7.78 -75.69 -31.19
C ILE A 127 -6.65 -76.67 -31.55
N ASP A 128 -6.97 -77.67 -32.35
CA ASP A 128 -6.00 -78.61 -32.92
C ASP A 128 -6.09 -78.64 -34.47
N ASP A 129 -5.15 -79.31 -35.12
CA ASP A 129 -5.14 -79.46 -36.59
C ASP A 129 -6.41 -80.16 -37.13
N ARG A 130 -7.06 -80.99 -36.31
CA ARG A 130 -8.26 -81.72 -36.71
C ARG A 130 -9.46 -80.80 -36.75
N GLU A 131 -9.59 -79.92 -35.77
CA GLU A 131 -10.62 -78.91 -35.66
C GLU A 131 -10.55 -77.92 -36.82
N ILE A 132 -9.35 -77.39 -37.10
CA ILE A 132 -9.13 -76.44 -38.20
C ILE A 132 -9.54 -77.06 -39.55
N ARG A 133 -9.22 -78.34 -39.79
CA ARG A 133 -9.62 -79.03 -41.05
C ARG A 133 -11.11 -79.28 -41.15
N LYS A 134 -11.81 -79.41 -40.02
CA LYS A 134 -13.24 -79.73 -39.98
C LYS A 134 -14.10 -78.48 -40.11
N HIS A 135 -13.61 -77.33 -39.62
CA HIS A 135 -14.34 -76.07 -39.57
C HIS A 135 -13.48 -74.90 -40.09
N ASP A 136 -12.86 -75.09 -41.26
CA ASP A 136 -11.97 -74.11 -41.91
C ASP A 136 -12.66 -72.76 -42.17
N ASP A 137 -13.96 -72.78 -42.49
CA ASP A 137 -14.82 -71.59 -42.62
C ASP A 137 -14.74 -70.63 -41.42
N TYR A 138 -14.53 -71.15 -40.20
CA TYR A 138 -14.50 -70.33 -38.98
C TYR A 138 -13.15 -69.66 -38.71
N TYR A 139 -12.11 -70.06 -39.44
CA TYR A 139 -10.73 -69.58 -39.26
C TYR A 139 -10.20 -68.89 -40.52
N LEU A 140 -11.09 -68.49 -41.43
CA LEU A 140 -10.73 -67.83 -42.71
C LEU A 140 -9.85 -66.58 -42.53
N ALA A 141 -9.93 -65.90 -41.39
CA ALA A 141 -9.07 -64.75 -41.07
C ALA A 141 -7.57 -65.10 -41.05
N TYR A 142 -7.22 -66.36 -40.80
CA TYR A 142 -5.85 -66.87 -40.74
C TYR A 142 -5.39 -67.52 -42.05
N ASN A 143 -6.20 -67.41 -43.11
CA ASN A 143 -5.90 -68.05 -44.37
C ASN A 143 -4.74 -67.32 -45.08
N ARG A 144 -3.61 -67.99 -45.22
CA ARG A 144 -2.42 -67.44 -45.88
C ARG A 144 -1.91 -68.35 -46.99
N ARG A 145 -1.23 -67.74 -47.97
CA ARG A 145 -0.59 -68.47 -49.07
C ARG A 145 0.68 -69.14 -48.57
N ASP A 146 0.73 -70.47 -48.64
CA ASP A 146 1.94 -71.21 -48.34
C ASP A 146 2.98 -70.97 -49.45
N LEU A 147 4.13 -70.40 -49.08
CA LEU A 147 5.20 -70.01 -50.01
C LEU A 147 5.81 -71.20 -50.79
N ARG A 148 5.74 -72.42 -50.24
CA ARG A 148 6.33 -73.62 -50.85
C ARG A 148 5.39 -74.32 -51.82
N THR A 149 4.09 -74.30 -51.54
CA THR A 149 3.09 -75.05 -52.33
C THR A 149 2.17 -74.16 -53.15
N GLY A 150 2.15 -72.86 -52.88
CA GLY A 150 1.29 -71.88 -53.53
C GLY A 150 -0.20 -72.01 -53.14
N LYS A 151 -0.57 -72.99 -52.32
CA LYS A 151 -1.95 -73.21 -51.85
C LYS A 151 -2.23 -72.36 -50.62
N PHE A 152 -3.47 -71.90 -50.51
CA PHE A 152 -3.99 -71.26 -49.32
C PHE A 152 -4.30 -72.32 -48.27
N ALA A 153 -3.72 -72.19 -47.08
CA ALA A 153 -3.94 -73.09 -45.97
C ALA A 153 -3.81 -72.33 -44.65
N ILE A 154 -4.69 -72.64 -43.70
CA ILE A 154 -4.63 -72.16 -42.33
C ILE A 154 -3.70 -73.08 -41.54
N LYS A 155 -2.67 -72.53 -40.89
CA LYS A 155 -1.77 -73.32 -40.03
C LYS A 155 -2.07 -73.04 -38.57
N LEU A 156 -2.08 -74.10 -37.76
CA LEU A 156 -2.28 -74.01 -36.31
C LEU A 156 -1.30 -73.02 -35.65
N SER A 157 -0.04 -73.03 -36.09
CA SER A 157 1.02 -72.15 -35.56
C SER A 157 0.68 -70.66 -35.69
N ASP A 158 -0.09 -70.27 -36.72
CA ASP A 158 -0.43 -68.86 -36.93
C ASP A 158 -1.52 -68.40 -35.99
N ILE A 159 -2.50 -69.27 -35.74
CA ILE A 159 -3.57 -69.01 -34.78
C ILE A 159 -2.98 -68.93 -33.37
N GLN A 160 -2.13 -69.90 -33.01
CA GLN A 160 -1.45 -69.91 -31.71
C GLN A 160 -0.58 -68.66 -31.52
N PHE A 161 0.21 -68.29 -32.53
CA PHE A 161 1.04 -67.10 -32.49
C PHE A 161 0.22 -65.81 -32.35
N ASP A 162 -0.89 -65.67 -33.07
CA ASP A 162 -1.78 -64.51 -32.95
C ASP A 162 -2.43 -64.44 -31.55
N ILE A 163 -2.90 -65.57 -31.01
CA ILE A 163 -3.45 -65.64 -29.66
C ILE A 163 -2.38 -65.27 -28.62
N GLU A 164 -1.16 -65.82 -28.71
CA GLU A 164 -0.05 -65.50 -27.80
C GLU A 164 0.32 -64.02 -27.87
N SER A 165 0.36 -63.45 -29.08
CA SER A 165 0.62 -62.02 -29.29
C SER A 165 -0.46 -61.15 -28.64
N LYS A 166 -1.75 -61.51 -28.80
CA LYS A 166 -2.88 -60.80 -28.19
C LYS A 166 -2.91 -60.90 -26.67
N VAL A 167 -2.64 -62.08 -26.12
CA VAL A 167 -2.53 -62.27 -24.66
C VAL A 167 -1.38 -61.42 -24.09
N THR A 168 -0.25 -61.36 -24.79
CA THR A 168 0.90 -60.54 -24.38
C THR A 168 0.55 -59.05 -24.43
N ALA A 169 -0.05 -58.59 -25.53
CA ALA A 169 -0.49 -57.20 -25.69
C ALA A 169 -1.52 -56.77 -24.63
N LEU A 170 -2.48 -57.63 -24.29
CA LEU A 170 -3.46 -57.34 -23.23
C LEU A 170 -2.81 -57.23 -21.85
N ARG A 171 -1.84 -58.10 -21.53
CA ARG A 171 -1.09 -58.01 -20.26
C ARG A 171 -0.26 -56.74 -20.17
N GLU A 172 0.44 -56.39 -21.25
CA GLU A 172 1.20 -55.15 -21.34
C GLU A 172 0.27 -53.94 -21.18
N ARG A 173 -0.87 -53.92 -21.86
CA ARG A 173 -1.88 -52.85 -21.74
C ARG A 173 -2.39 -52.71 -20.30
N VAL A 174 -2.77 -53.81 -19.64
CA VAL A 174 -3.22 -53.77 -18.22
C VAL A 174 -2.11 -53.23 -17.31
N SER A 175 -0.86 -53.68 -17.50
CA SER A 175 0.29 -53.19 -16.74
C SER A 175 0.55 -51.70 -16.95
N ASN A 176 0.45 -51.23 -18.20
CA ASN A 176 0.63 -49.83 -18.56
C ASN A 176 -0.49 -48.96 -17.98
N VAL A 177 -1.76 -49.41 -18.05
CA VAL A 177 -2.90 -48.69 -17.46
C VAL A 177 -2.79 -48.61 -15.94
N ALA A 178 -2.35 -49.67 -15.26
CA ALA A 178 -2.11 -49.62 -13.81
C ALA A 178 -1.01 -48.62 -13.43
N SER A 179 0.07 -48.59 -14.22
CA SER A 179 1.17 -47.63 -14.06
C SER A 179 0.69 -46.20 -14.33
N LEU A 180 -0.10 -45.99 -15.38
CA LEU A 180 -0.69 -44.71 -15.76
C LEU A 180 -1.56 -44.14 -14.64
N ASN A 181 -2.42 -44.94 -14.03
CA ASN A 181 -3.27 -44.48 -12.91
C ASN A 181 -2.45 -44.09 -11.68
N THR A 182 -1.37 -44.82 -11.41
CA THR A 182 -0.45 -44.45 -10.32
C THR A 182 0.24 -43.12 -10.61
N LEU A 183 0.73 -42.93 -11.84
CA LEU A 183 1.34 -41.68 -12.29
C LEU A 183 0.35 -40.51 -12.25
N TYR A 184 -0.90 -40.74 -12.67
CA TYR A 184 -1.97 -39.74 -12.65
C TYR A 184 -2.23 -39.24 -11.21
N GLY A 185 -2.39 -40.15 -10.24
CA GLY A 185 -2.57 -39.75 -8.85
C GLY A 185 -1.35 -39.03 -8.25
N GLN A 186 -0.14 -39.44 -8.62
CA GLN A 186 1.09 -38.73 -8.23
C GLN A 186 1.17 -37.34 -8.85
N LEU A 187 0.74 -37.19 -10.11
CA LEU A 187 0.73 -35.93 -10.84
C LEU A 187 -0.23 -34.93 -10.20
N GLU A 188 -1.46 -35.34 -9.91
CA GLU A 188 -2.45 -34.51 -9.21
C GLU A 188 -1.93 -34.07 -7.84
N GLN A 189 -1.35 -34.99 -7.07
CA GLN A 189 -0.82 -34.68 -5.74
C GLN A 189 0.38 -33.70 -5.81
N GLN A 190 1.31 -33.92 -6.75
CA GLN A 190 2.48 -33.07 -6.91
C GLN A 190 2.10 -31.68 -7.41
N TYR A 191 1.12 -31.59 -8.30
CA TYR A 191 0.59 -30.31 -8.76
C TYR A 191 -0.14 -29.55 -7.65
N ALA A 192 -0.98 -30.24 -6.87
CA ALA A 192 -1.63 -29.65 -5.70
C ALA A 192 -0.61 -29.10 -4.70
N THR A 193 0.49 -29.82 -4.47
CA THR A 193 1.60 -29.34 -3.62
C THR A 193 2.24 -28.05 -4.18
N THR A 194 2.39 -27.97 -5.51
CA THR A 194 2.93 -26.78 -6.19
C THR A 194 1.98 -25.58 -6.02
N MET A 195 0.68 -25.80 -6.20
CA MET A 195 -0.36 -24.79 -5.97
C MET A 195 -0.41 -24.34 -4.51
N ASP A 196 -0.29 -25.25 -3.55
CA ASP A 196 -0.28 -24.92 -2.12
C ASP A 196 0.92 -24.05 -1.74
N LEU A 197 2.10 -24.30 -2.31
CA LEU A 197 3.28 -23.47 -2.11
C LEU A 197 3.06 -22.04 -2.63
N PHE A 198 2.49 -21.91 -3.83
CA PHE A 198 2.14 -20.61 -4.40
C PHE A 198 1.05 -19.90 -3.59
N ALA A 199 -0.02 -20.61 -3.22
CA ALA A 199 -1.11 -20.07 -2.42
C ALA A 199 -0.65 -19.61 -1.03
N LYS A 200 0.34 -20.29 -0.44
CA LYS A 200 0.97 -19.85 0.81
C LYS A 200 1.72 -18.53 0.62
N LEU A 201 2.53 -18.40 -0.44
CA LEU A 201 3.18 -17.13 -0.79
C LEU A 201 2.15 -16.02 -0.99
N ALA A 202 1.12 -16.26 -1.80
CA ALA A 202 0.04 -15.30 -2.08
C ALA A 202 -0.87 -14.97 -0.89
N LYS A 203 -0.75 -15.71 0.21
CA LYS A 203 -1.44 -15.43 1.47
C LYS A 203 -0.55 -14.61 2.42
N ASP A 204 0.74 -14.92 2.44
CA ASP A 204 1.71 -14.24 3.30
C ASP A 204 2.04 -12.83 2.77
N TYR A 205 1.86 -12.59 1.46
CA TYR A 205 2.05 -11.31 0.78
C TYR A 205 0.79 -10.93 0.00
N SER A 206 0.21 -9.77 0.31
CA SER A 206 -1.06 -9.34 -0.29
C SER A 206 -0.93 -9.03 -1.77
N ASP A 207 0.12 -8.30 -2.16
CA ASP A 207 0.39 -7.91 -3.53
C ASP A 207 1.87 -8.17 -3.90
N GLU A 208 2.17 -7.95 -5.18
CA GLU A 208 3.51 -8.18 -5.73
C GLU A 208 4.55 -7.20 -5.15
N SER A 209 4.15 -5.95 -4.90
CA SER A 209 5.00 -4.96 -4.25
C SER A 209 5.40 -5.38 -2.83
N HIS A 210 4.49 -5.94 -2.04
CA HIS A 210 4.77 -6.51 -0.73
C HIS A 210 5.68 -7.73 -0.83
N LEU A 211 5.46 -8.61 -1.81
CA LEU A 211 6.35 -9.76 -2.04
C LEU A 211 7.78 -9.30 -2.32
N TYR A 212 7.94 -8.25 -3.13
CA TYR A 212 9.24 -7.65 -3.44
C TYR A 212 9.86 -6.97 -2.23
N LEU A 213 9.16 -6.03 -1.60
CA LEU A 213 9.69 -5.21 -0.52
C LEU A 213 9.88 -6.00 0.78
N TRP A 214 9.11 -7.04 1.05
CA TRP A 214 9.25 -7.84 2.28
C TRP A 214 10.10 -9.10 2.05
N SER A 215 10.65 -9.26 0.84
CA SER A 215 11.50 -10.39 0.48
C SER A 215 12.73 -10.49 1.39
N ASN A 216 13.06 -11.72 1.75
CA ASN A 216 14.26 -12.08 2.50
C ASN A 216 14.74 -13.46 2.02
N ASP A 217 15.79 -13.99 2.64
CA ASP A 217 16.32 -15.32 2.29
C ASP A 217 15.27 -16.44 2.39
N GLU A 218 14.27 -16.30 3.27
CA GLU A 218 13.18 -17.28 3.37
C GLU A 218 12.26 -17.23 2.14
N VAL A 219 11.91 -16.04 1.65
CA VAL A 219 11.12 -15.90 0.40
C VAL A 219 11.89 -16.51 -0.78
N LEU A 220 13.19 -16.23 -0.90
CA LEU A 220 14.02 -16.83 -1.96
C LEU A 220 14.02 -18.36 -1.87
N ARG A 221 14.11 -18.94 -0.66
CA ARG A 221 13.98 -20.40 -0.47
C ARG A 221 12.62 -20.93 -0.89
N GLN A 222 11.54 -20.21 -0.60
CA GLN A 222 10.17 -20.59 -0.99
C GLN A 222 9.99 -20.55 -2.51
N LEU A 223 10.54 -19.53 -3.20
CA LEU A 223 10.54 -19.46 -4.66
C LEU A 223 11.33 -20.61 -5.31
N VAL A 224 12.48 -20.97 -4.73
CA VAL A 224 13.26 -22.13 -5.18
C VAL A 224 12.47 -23.44 -4.98
N ALA A 225 11.80 -23.61 -3.84
CA ALA A 225 10.96 -24.78 -3.58
C ALA A 225 9.77 -24.86 -4.56
N LEU A 226 9.13 -23.73 -4.87
CA LEU A 226 8.05 -23.65 -5.85
C LEU A 226 8.52 -24.05 -7.25
N LYS A 227 9.68 -23.52 -7.70
CA LYS A 227 10.32 -23.90 -8.97
C LYS A 227 10.56 -25.41 -9.04
N GLN A 228 11.20 -25.97 -8.01
CA GLN A 228 11.51 -27.40 -7.95
C GLN A 228 10.25 -28.27 -7.96
N ALA A 229 9.19 -27.84 -7.27
CA ALA A 229 7.91 -28.55 -7.25
C ALA A 229 7.23 -28.53 -8.63
N ASN A 230 7.26 -27.39 -9.33
CA ASN A 230 6.71 -27.25 -10.67
C ASN A 230 7.52 -28.04 -11.71
N ASP A 231 8.86 -27.94 -11.70
CA ASP A 231 9.73 -28.72 -12.58
C ASP A 231 9.53 -30.23 -12.37
N SER A 232 9.33 -30.66 -11.13
CA SER A 232 8.98 -32.06 -10.80
C SER A 232 7.62 -32.46 -11.35
N THR A 233 6.62 -31.57 -11.31
CA THR A 233 5.31 -31.80 -11.94
C THR A 233 5.45 -31.99 -13.45
N LEU A 234 6.20 -31.11 -14.13
CA LEU A 234 6.40 -31.19 -15.58
C LEU A 234 7.19 -32.43 -15.99
N ALA A 235 8.20 -32.83 -15.20
CA ALA A 235 8.94 -34.06 -15.42
C ALA A 235 8.03 -35.30 -15.26
N LEU A 236 7.20 -35.33 -14.22
CA LEU A 236 6.23 -36.40 -13.98
C LEU A 236 5.18 -36.46 -15.09
N HIS A 237 4.70 -35.30 -15.55
CA HIS A 237 3.82 -35.21 -16.70
C HIS A 237 4.48 -35.78 -17.96
N GLY A 238 5.77 -35.53 -18.20
CA GLY A 238 6.50 -36.13 -19.32
C GLY A 238 6.50 -37.67 -19.28
N VAL A 239 6.66 -38.26 -18.10
CA VAL A 239 6.59 -39.73 -17.92
C VAL A 239 5.16 -40.26 -18.11
N TYR A 240 4.16 -39.53 -17.58
CA TYR A 240 2.75 -39.80 -17.77
C TYR A 240 2.35 -39.79 -19.26
N SER A 241 2.72 -38.72 -19.97
CA SER A 241 2.51 -38.51 -21.40
C SER A 241 3.14 -39.61 -22.27
N HIS A 242 4.37 -40.02 -21.95
CA HIS A 242 5.03 -41.14 -22.61
C HIS A 242 4.30 -42.47 -22.39
N THR A 243 3.85 -42.73 -21.16
CA THR A 243 3.10 -43.96 -20.81
C THR A 243 1.73 -43.99 -21.48
N LEU A 244 1.05 -42.84 -21.56
CA LEU A 244 -0.23 -42.67 -22.24
C LEU A 244 -0.09 -42.97 -23.74
N SER A 245 0.95 -42.44 -24.38
CA SER A 245 1.26 -42.68 -25.79
C SER A 245 1.55 -44.16 -26.09
N ALA A 246 2.16 -44.89 -25.14
CA ALA A 246 2.43 -46.32 -25.27
C ALA A 246 1.17 -47.20 -25.20
N ILE A 247 0.06 -46.70 -24.64
CA ILE A 247 -1.22 -47.43 -24.56
C ILE A 247 -1.99 -47.37 -25.90
N GLY A 248 -1.72 -46.36 -26.76
CA GLY A 248 -2.29 -46.22 -28.10
C GLY A 248 -3.42 -45.19 -28.19
N ASP A 249 -4.42 -45.43 -29.04
CA ASP A 249 -5.58 -44.55 -29.26
C ASP A 249 -6.29 -44.26 -27.92
N THR A 250 -6.01 -43.10 -27.36
CA THR A 250 -6.75 -42.52 -26.23
C THR A 250 -7.34 -41.18 -26.67
N GLN A 251 -8.41 -40.77 -26.01
CA GLN A 251 -9.05 -39.46 -26.25
C GLN A 251 -8.31 -38.29 -25.57
N TYR A 252 -7.15 -38.57 -24.95
CA TYR A 252 -6.37 -37.64 -24.14
C TYR A 252 -5.16 -37.18 -24.94
N ASP A 253 -4.85 -35.89 -24.91
CA ASP A 253 -3.61 -35.38 -25.48
C ASP A 253 -2.48 -35.54 -24.47
N ALA A 254 -1.28 -35.67 -24.99
CA ALA A 254 -0.06 -35.87 -24.23
C ALA A 254 0.67 -34.54 -23.96
N GLU A 255 0.17 -33.42 -24.50
CA GLU A 255 0.77 -32.09 -24.40
C GLU A 255 0.04 -31.21 -23.36
N VAL A 256 0.82 -30.59 -22.48
CA VAL A 256 0.34 -29.59 -21.51
C VAL A 256 0.45 -28.20 -22.12
N ASN A 257 -0.60 -27.39 -21.94
CA ASN A 257 -0.54 -25.98 -22.25
C ASN A 257 -0.10 -25.18 -21.01
N LEU A 258 1.07 -24.54 -21.09
CA LEU A 258 1.60 -23.73 -20.00
C LEU A 258 0.98 -22.33 -20.00
N MET A 259 0.32 -21.98 -18.90
CA MET A 259 -0.28 -20.67 -18.68
C MET A 259 0.64 -19.76 -17.88
N ALA A 260 0.91 -18.55 -18.38
CA ALA A 260 1.69 -17.57 -17.65
C ALA A 260 0.89 -16.96 -16.48
N ILE A 261 1.57 -16.67 -15.36
CA ILE A 261 1.01 -15.94 -14.23
C ILE A 261 1.30 -14.47 -14.47
N THR A 262 0.25 -13.68 -14.75
CA THR A 262 0.32 -12.25 -15.06
C THR A 262 -0.34 -11.39 -14.00
N ASP A 263 -1.45 -11.86 -13.43
CA ASP A 263 -2.12 -11.25 -12.28
C ASP A 263 -1.88 -12.10 -11.04
N TYR A 264 -1.06 -11.59 -10.12
CA TYR A 264 -0.70 -12.24 -8.85
C TYR A 264 -1.92 -12.65 -7.99
N HIS A 265 -3.04 -11.94 -8.11
CA HIS A 265 -4.23 -12.20 -7.30
C HIS A 265 -5.16 -13.24 -7.92
N GLN A 266 -5.23 -13.31 -9.24
CA GLN A 266 -6.18 -14.16 -9.96
C GLN A 266 -5.54 -15.45 -10.48
N ASP A 267 -4.35 -15.35 -11.06
CA ASP A 267 -3.69 -16.45 -11.75
C ASP A 267 -3.07 -17.45 -10.73
N GLY A 268 -2.83 -18.69 -11.17
CA GLY A 268 -2.18 -19.71 -10.33
C GLY A 268 -3.04 -20.31 -9.22
N ARG A 269 -4.35 -20.02 -9.16
CA ARG A 269 -5.25 -20.52 -8.12
C ARG A 269 -6.23 -21.60 -8.59
N GLU A 270 -6.47 -21.66 -9.89
CA GLU A 270 -7.39 -22.62 -10.49
C GLU A 270 -6.73 -23.99 -10.64
N SER A 271 -7.44 -25.05 -10.23
CA SER A 271 -6.96 -26.42 -10.35
C SER A 271 -7.04 -26.89 -11.79
N THR A 272 -5.97 -27.50 -12.27
CA THR A 272 -5.93 -28.17 -13.58
C THR A 272 -6.62 -29.52 -13.51
N VAL A 273 -7.34 -29.88 -14.57
CA VAL A 273 -7.88 -31.23 -14.77
C VAL A 273 -7.01 -31.97 -15.78
N PHE A 274 -6.15 -32.87 -15.30
CA PHE A 274 -5.22 -33.63 -16.15
C PHE A 274 -5.90 -34.70 -17.03
N SER A 275 -7.19 -34.94 -16.81
CA SER A 275 -8.01 -35.81 -17.67
C SER A 275 -8.63 -35.08 -18.86
N GLU A 276 -8.38 -33.79 -19.05
CA GLU A 276 -8.83 -33.09 -20.26
C GLU A 276 -7.84 -33.33 -21.41
N PRO A 277 -8.29 -33.20 -22.68
CA PRO A 277 -7.41 -33.37 -23.82
C PRO A 277 -6.21 -32.42 -23.73
N SER A 278 -6.40 -31.12 -23.47
CA SER A 278 -5.30 -30.16 -23.33
C SER A 278 -5.31 -29.55 -21.94
N PRO A 279 -4.66 -30.19 -20.96
CA PRO A 279 -4.62 -29.68 -19.59
C PRO A 279 -3.87 -28.35 -19.54
N GLN A 280 -4.50 -27.36 -18.93
CA GLN A 280 -3.94 -26.03 -18.74
C GLN A 280 -3.21 -25.96 -17.40
N VAL A 281 -1.88 -25.87 -17.42
CA VAL A 281 -1.02 -25.88 -16.22
C VAL A 281 -0.34 -24.54 -16.08
N TRP A 282 -0.42 -23.93 -14.92
CA TRP A 282 0.30 -22.69 -14.62
C TRP A 282 1.83 -22.86 -14.61
N ASP A 283 2.55 -21.93 -15.24
CA ASP A 283 4.02 -21.89 -15.28
C ASP A 283 4.60 -21.14 -14.08
N TYR A 284 4.57 -21.80 -12.92
CA TYR A 284 5.17 -21.28 -11.70
C TYR A 284 6.70 -21.13 -11.80
N THR A 285 7.37 -21.89 -12.67
CA THR A 285 8.82 -21.84 -12.81
C THR A 285 9.27 -20.52 -13.42
N SER A 286 8.63 -20.09 -14.51
CA SER A 286 8.95 -18.82 -15.16
C SER A 286 8.61 -17.63 -14.25
N TRP A 287 7.43 -17.66 -13.61
CA TRP A 287 7.02 -16.63 -12.66
C TRP A 287 8.01 -16.49 -11.49
N ALA A 288 8.34 -17.60 -10.82
CA ALA A 288 9.24 -17.57 -9.68
C ALA A 288 10.67 -17.13 -10.03
N LYS A 289 11.15 -17.43 -11.25
CA LYS A 289 12.44 -16.92 -11.75
C LYS A 289 12.43 -15.42 -11.96
N GLU A 290 11.35 -14.86 -12.49
CA GLU A 290 11.23 -13.41 -12.68
C GLU A 290 11.16 -12.69 -11.34
N VAL A 291 10.36 -13.20 -10.39
CA VAL A 291 10.29 -12.64 -9.03
C VAL A 291 11.67 -12.71 -8.33
N GLU A 292 12.37 -13.84 -8.43
CA GLU A 292 13.73 -14.00 -7.88
C GLU A 292 14.71 -13.00 -8.51
N ARG A 293 14.60 -12.77 -9.83
CA ARG A 293 15.41 -11.79 -10.57
C ARG A 293 15.16 -10.38 -10.05
N VAL A 294 13.90 -9.93 -9.98
CA VAL A 294 13.53 -8.59 -9.49
C VAL A 294 14.03 -8.38 -8.05
N ILE A 295 13.85 -9.37 -7.16
CA ILE A 295 14.34 -9.29 -5.78
C ILE A 295 15.86 -9.13 -5.72
N THR A 296 16.59 -9.92 -6.51
CA THR A 296 18.05 -10.00 -6.42
C THR A 296 18.76 -8.86 -7.17
N GLU A 297 18.26 -8.50 -8.35
CA GLU A 297 18.90 -7.55 -9.26
C GLU A 297 18.40 -6.11 -9.07
N GLU A 298 17.19 -5.91 -8.54
CA GLU A 298 16.58 -4.57 -8.44
C GLU A 298 16.35 -4.19 -6.97
N VAL A 299 15.59 -5.00 -6.21
CA VAL A 299 15.21 -4.65 -4.83
C VAL A 299 16.38 -4.69 -3.85
N THR A 300 17.26 -5.68 -3.98
CA THR A 300 18.40 -5.83 -3.06
C THR A 300 19.41 -4.68 -3.21
N PRO A 301 19.86 -4.30 -4.43
CA PRO A 301 20.67 -3.11 -4.62
C PRO A 301 20.00 -1.82 -4.15
N LEU A 302 18.69 -1.66 -4.43
CA LEU A 302 17.93 -0.51 -3.94
C LEU A 302 18.00 -0.39 -2.41
N ARG A 303 17.86 -1.50 -1.68
CA ARG A 303 17.96 -1.50 -0.20
C ARG A 303 19.34 -1.06 0.30
N ASP A 304 20.41 -1.42 -0.39
CA ASP A 304 21.75 -0.97 -0.04
C ASP A 304 21.96 0.50 -0.40
N GLU A 305 21.45 0.97 -1.55
CA GLU A 305 21.48 2.38 -1.94
C GLU A 305 20.72 3.27 -0.93
N LEU A 306 19.57 2.82 -0.41
CA LEU A 306 18.84 3.52 0.65
C LEU A 306 19.68 3.69 1.92
N VAL A 307 20.49 2.69 2.27
CA VAL A 307 21.39 2.75 3.44
C VAL A 307 22.53 3.73 3.18
N GLU A 308 23.13 3.68 1.99
CA GLU A 308 24.20 4.60 1.59
C GLU A 308 23.71 6.05 1.56
N TYR A 309 22.51 6.29 1.05
CA TYR A 309 21.91 7.63 1.03
C TYR A 309 21.61 8.14 2.44
N ASP A 310 21.15 7.29 3.36
CA ASP A 310 20.99 7.66 4.78
C ASP A 310 22.33 8.00 5.47
N VAL A 311 23.40 7.26 5.12
CA VAL A 311 24.76 7.55 5.58
C VAL A 311 25.23 8.90 5.03
N HIS A 312 24.93 9.20 3.77
CA HIS A 312 25.30 10.48 3.14
C HIS A 312 24.74 11.68 3.92
N PHE A 313 23.48 11.64 4.36
CA PHE A 313 22.92 12.69 5.25
C PHE A 313 23.70 12.86 6.55
N SER A 314 24.21 11.76 7.14
CA SER A 314 25.00 11.83 8.37
C SER A 314 26.38 12.46 8.14
N VAL A 315 26.96 12.24 6.96
CA VAL A 315 28.22 12.89 6.54
C VAL A 315 28.00 14.38 6.33
N LEU A 316 26.97 14.76 5.57
CA LEU A 316 26.61 16.17 5.35
C LEU A 316 26.36 16.92 6.66
N TYR A 317 25.66 16.28 7.60
CA TYR A 317 25.45 16.84 8.93
C TYR A 317 26.78 17.06 9.68
N GLY A 318 27.71 16.11 9.64
CA GLY A 318 29.04 16.25 10.23
C GLY A 318 29.88 17.35 9.57
N ASP A 319 29.81 17.46 8.25
CA ASP A 319 30.50 18.48 7.45
C ASP A 319 30.00 19.89 7.81
N LEU A 320 28.68 20.04 7.98
CA LEU A 320 28.06 21.28 8.42
C LEU A 320 28.55 21.71 9.81
N LEU A 321 28.59 20.77 10.76
CA LEU A 321 29.12 20.99 12.12
C LEU A 321 30.61 21.37 12.12
N ASN A 322 31.38 20.83 11.17
CA ASN A 322 32.80 21.18 10.96
C ASN A 322 32.99 22.53 10.25
N GLY A 323 31.90 23.24 9.94
CA GLY A 323 31.96 24.56 9.34
C GLY A 323 31.91 24.58 7.82
N MET A 324 31.83 23.43 7.14
CA MET A 324 31.81 23.36 5.68
C MET A 324 30.44 23.81 5.12
N ASP A 325 30.47 24.40 3.93
CA ASP A 325 29.27 24.76 3.17
C ASP A 325 28.81 23.55 2.36
N ILE A 326 27.57 23.12 2.59
CA ILE A 326 26.94 21.96 1.95
C ILE A 326 25.80 22.36 1.01
N SER A 327 25.59 23.66 0.75
CA SER A 327 24.42 24.16 0.00
C SER A 327 24.30 23.54 -1.40
N ASN A 328 25.43 23.31 -2.07
CA ASN A 328 25.48 22.68 -3.39
C ASN A 328 25.33 21.15 -3.38
N GLN A 329 25.18 20.53 -2.20
CA GLN A 329 25.07 19.08 -2.01
C GLN A 329 23.67 18.66 -1.53
N LEU A 330 22.76 19.61 -1.29
CA LEU A 330 21.39 19.36 -0.84
C LEU A 330 20.43 19.06 -2.01
N GLU A 331 20.81 18.14 -2.89
CA GLU A 331 19.96 17.72 -4.00
C GLU A 331 19.31 16.36 -3.69
N GLN A 332 18.03 16.23 -4.08
CA GLN A 332 17.34 14.95 -4.02
C GLN A 332 17.91 13.99 -5.08
N ASN A 333 18.12 12.73 -4.71
CA ASN A 333 18.46 11.69 -5.67
C ASN A 333 17.19 11.28 -6.45
N GLU A 334 16.90 11.97 -7.55
CA GLU A 334 15.70 11.74 -8.37
C GLU A 334 15.61 10.29 -8.89
N SER A 335 16.75 9.66 -9.21
CA SER A 335 16.78 8.27 -9.65
C SER A 335 16.33 7.29 -8.57
N LEU A 336 16.79 7.48 -7.33
CA LEU A 336 16.40 6.67 -6.19
C LEU A 336 14.92 6.83 -5.86
N TYR A 337 14.40 8.06 -5.91
CA TYR A 337 12.99 8.36 -5.67
C TYR A 337 12.10 7.74 -6.76
N THR A 338 12.52 7.78 -8.03
CA THR A 338 11.79 7.16 -9.13
C THR A 338 11.70 5.64 -8.96
N GLN A 339 12.80 4.98 -8.59
CA GLN A 339 12.82 3.53 -8.32
C GLN A 339 11.97 3.17 -7.10
N LEU A 340 12.03 3.98 -6.03
CA LEU A 340 11.22 3.73 -4.85
C LEU A 340 9.73 3.87 -5.16
N ASN A 341 9.33 4.91 -5.89
CA ASN A 341 7.93 5.16 -6.25
C ASN A 341 7.33 4.08 -7.15
N THR A 342 8.15 3.36 -7.93
CA THR A 342 7.65 2.20 -8.70
C THR A 342 7.26 1.02 -7.83
N LEU A 343 7.79 0.93 -6.60
CA LEU A 343 7.54 -0.18 -5.68
C LEU A 343 6.61 0.24 -4.52
N ASP A 344 6.78 1.46 -4.01
CA ASP A 344 6.05 2.03 -2.87
C ASP A 344 5.96 3.57 -3.01
N GLU A 345 4.88 4.06 -3.63
CA GLU A 345 4.62 5.48 -3.90
C GLU A 345 4.53 6.35 -2.63
N ALA A 346 4.33 5.76 -1.45
CA ALA A 346 4.17 6.49 -0.18
C ALA A 346 5.15 6.03 0.91
N GLY A 347 6.29 5.47 0.50
CA GLY A 347 7.23 4.80 1.39
C GLY A 347 7.87 5.69 2.45
N ILE A 348 8.17 5.09 3.59
CA ILE A 348 8.88 5.76 4.69
C ILE A 348 10.28 6.25 4.31
N PRO A 349 11.10 5.53 3.51
CA PRO A 349 12.43 6.01 3.19
C PRO A 349 12.39 7.40 2.53
N GLN A 350 11.44 7.64 1.62
CA GLN A 350 11.27 8.96 1.00
C GLN A 350 10.95 10.04 2.04
N LYS A 351 9.92 9.81 2.86
CA LYS A 351 9.50 10.75 3.91
C LYS A 351 10.62 11.04 4.91
N LEU A 352 11.43 10.03 5.21
CA LEU A 352 12.59 10.13 6.09
C LEU A 352 13.70 10.99 5.47
N PHE A 353 13.99 10.80 4.18
CA PHE A 353 14.99 11.60 3.47
C PHE A 353 14.52 13.04 3.26
N ASP A 354 13.23 13.25 2.96
CA ASP A 354 12.64 14.58 2.88
C ASP A 354 12.75 15.30 4.22
N TYR A 355 12.44 14.63 5.34
CA TYR A 355 12.67 15.17 6.68
C TYR A 355 14.13 15.56 6.91
N LYS A 356 15.08 14.66 6.61
CA LYS A 356 16.51 14.91 6.82
C LYS A 356 17.04 16.04 5.93
N LEU A 357 16.53 16.16 4.71
CA LEU A 357 16.87 17.25 3.80
C LEU A 357 16.40 18.60 4.35
N GLN A 358 15.15 18.67 4.83
CA GLN A 358 14.63 19.88 5.47
C GLN A 358 15.40 20.20 6.76
N GLU A 359 15.76 19.18 7.56
CA GLU A 359 16.55 19.35 8.78
C GLU A 359 17.94 19.94 8.47
N LEU A 360 18.64 19.47 7.43
CA LEU A 360 19.91 20.06 7.00
C LEU A 360 19.74 21.51 6.50
N ASN A 361 18.68 21.79 5.75
CA ASN A 361 18.37 23.14 5.28
C ASN A 361 18.10 24.09 6.46
N TYR A 362 17.39 23.62 7.49
CA TYR A 362 17.21 24.37 8.74
C TYR A 362 18.54 24.72 9.39
N TYR A 363 19.45 23.77 9.55
CA TYR A 363 20.75 24.04 10.18
C TYR A 363 21.64 24.97 9.35
N LEU A 364 21.56 24.95 8.02
CA LEU A 364 22.25 25.92 7.17
C LEU A 364 21.76 27.34 7.43
N VAL A 365 20.44 27.54 7.33
CA VAL A 365 19.79 28.84 7.55
C VAL A 365 20.02 29.32 8.97
N GLU A 366 19.89 28.44 9.97
CA GLU A 366 20.16 28.78 11.36
C GLU A 366 21.60 29.24 11.55
N LYS A 367 22.59 28.53 10.99
CA LYS A 367 24.01 28.87 11.10
C LYS A 367 24.33 30.23 10.48
N GLU A 368 23.77 30.52 9.30
CA GLU A 368 23.97 31.80 8.62
C GLU A 368 23.31 32.96 9.37
N LEU A 369 22.09 32.74 9.88
CA LEU A 369 21.29 33.80 10.48
C LEU A 369 21.61 34.03 11.96
N ARG A 370 22.06 33.01 12.70
CA ARG A 370 22.50 33.12 14.11
C ARG A 370 23.98 33.44 14.29
N ASP A 371 24.71 33.74 13.22
CA ASP A 371 26.08 34.27 13.34
C ASP A 371 26.04 35.51 14.25
N PRO A 372 26.80 35.57 15.36
CA PRO A 372 26.83 36.72 16.26
C PRO A 372 27.09 38.03 15.53
N SER A 373 27.90 38.02 14.47
CA SER A 373 28.16 39.22 13.65
C SER A 373 26.96 39.68 12.84
N ALA A 374 26.08 38.75 12.45
CA ALA A 374 24.81 39.05 11.82
C ALA A 374 23.78 39.52 12.85
N MET A 375 23.71 38.88 14.02
CA MET A 375 22.79 39.23 15.11
C MET A 375 23.14 40.53 15.84
N ASP A 376 24.40 40.97 15.79
CA ASP A 376 24.88 42.27 16.26
C ASP A 376 24.46 43.43 15.33
N THR A 377 23.61 43.19 14.31
CA THR A 377 22.97 44.28 13.56
C THR A 377 22.23 45.22 14.49
N VAL A 378 22.40 46.53 14.24
CA VAL A 378 21.79 47.60 15.03
C VAL A 378 20.25 47.60 14.89
N SER A 379 19.68 47.08 13.80
CA SER A 379 18.22 47.11 13.57
C SER A 379 17.47 45.91 14.15
N ILE A 380 16.48 46.18 15.00
CA ILE A 380 15.54 45.15 15.51
C ILE A 380 14.70 44.52 14.38
N LEU A 381 14.34 45.29 13.35
CA LEU A 381 13.53 44.78 12.24
C LEU A 381 14.32 43.74 11.45
N ALA A 382 15.60 44.00 11.17
CA ALA A 382 16.48 43.03 10.51
C ALA A 382 16.63 41.75 11.34
N VAL A 383 16.69 41.85 12.68
CA VAL A 383 16.72 40.67 13.55
C VAL A 383 15.40 39.90 13.50
N LEU A 384 14.25 40.59 13.52
CA LEU A 384 12.93 39.96 13.44
C LEU A 384 12.73 39.24 12.10
N ASP A 385 13.10 39.86 10.98
CA ASP A 385 12.99 39.27 9.64
C ASP A 385 13.79 37.97 9.54
N ARG A 386 15.04 37.95 10.05
CA ARG A 386 15.85 36.73 10.11
C ARG A 386 15.19 35.64 10.97
N HIS A 387 14.62 36.00 12.12
CA HIS A 387 13.93 35.00 12.94
C HIS A 387 12.66 34.48 12.27
N HIS A 388 11.95 35.31 11.49
CA HIS A 388 10.81 34.87 10.69
C HIS A 388 11.22 33.84 9.63
N GLU A 389 12.38 34.05 8.99
CA GLU A 389 12.95 33.08 8.04
C GLU A 389 13.32 31.76 8.72
N ILE A 390 14.03 31.78 9.86
CA ILE A 390 14.32 30.56 10.65
C ILE A 390 13.01 29.84 11.03
N ASN A 391 12.01 30.60 11.48
CA ASN A 391 10.72 30.06 11.91
C ASN A 391 9.94 29.40 10.76
N PHE A 392 10.05 29.96 9.55
CA PHE A 392 9.48 29.42 8.33
C PHE A 392 10.13 28.08 7.97
N VAL A 393 11.47 28.02 7.93
CA VAL A 393 12.19 26.78 7.58
C VAL A 393 11.94 25.69 8.61
N LEU A 394 11.93 26.02 9.92
CA LEU A 394 11.56 25.08 10.98
C LEU A 394 10.12 24.54 10.79
N GLY A 395 9.21 25.37 10.30
CA GLY A 395 7.85 24.94 9.94
C GLY A 395 7.81 23.89 8.83
N GLU A 396 8.67 24.02 7.81
CA GLU A 396 8.78 22.98 6.77
C GLU A 396 9.40 21.69 7.31
N VAL A 397 10.35 21.76 8.26
CA VAL A 397 10.87 20.57 8.96
C VAL A 397 9.76 19.86 9.74
N GLU A 398 8.97 20.59 10.52
CA GLU A 398 7.85 20.03 11.30
C GLU A 398 6.79 19.38 10.39
N LYS A 399 6.50 19.99 9.24
CA LYS A 399 5.58 19.45 8.24
C LYS A 399 6.11 18.14 7.63
N ALA A 400 7.39 18.10 7.26
CA ALA A 400 8.03 16.88 6.77
C ALA A 400 8.03 15.79 7.85
N PHE A 401 8.34 16.14 9.10
CA PHE A 401 8.33 15.22 10.24
C PHE A 401 6.92 14.68 10.55
N THR A 402 5.90 15.54 10.50
CA THR A 402 4.50 15.13 10.69
C THR A 402 4.07 14.13 9.61
N THR A 403 4.48 14.36 8.36
CA THR A 403 4.23 13.42 7.24
C THR A 403 4.90 12.07 7.48
N LEU A 404 6.13 12.08 8.03
CA LEU A 404 6.84 10.87 8.43
C LEU A 404 6.15 10.13 9.59
N GLN A 405 5.65 10.83 10.61
CA GLN A 405 4.95 10.23 11.75
C GLN A 405 3.58 9.65 11.39
N GLN A 406 2.88 10.22 10.40
CA GLN A 406 1.57 9.74 9.93
C GLN A 406 1.65 8.46 9.10
N ALA A 407 2.84 8.06 8.65
CA ALA A 407 3.02 6.82 7.90
C ALA A 407 2.82 5.58 8.78
N ASP A 408 2.37 4.46 8.19
CA ASP A 408 2.29 3.19 8.91
C ASP A 408 3.70 2.64 9.17
N LEU A 409 4.24 3.01 10.34
CA LEU A 409 5.55 2.59 10.79
C LEU A 409 5.68 1.06 10.84
N SER A 410 4.59 0.34 11.13
CA SER A 410 4.63 -1.12 11.31
C SER A 410 4.83 -1.86 9.99
N GLU A 411 4.21 -1.36 8.93
CA GLU A 411 4.31 -1.90 7.58
C GLU A 411 5.68 -1.58 6.97
N ALA A 412 6.10 -0.32 7.09
CA ALA A 412 7.34 0.14 6.47
C ALA A 412 8.60 -0.42 7.14
N ILE A 413 8.58 -0.68 8.45
CA ILE A 413 9.69 -1.37 9.13
C ILE A 413 9.86 -2.79 8.58
N LYS A 414 8.77 -3.46 8.16
CA LYS A 414 8.83 -4.77 7.50
C LYS A 414 9.31 -4.66 6.05
N ALA A 415 8.96 -3.58 5.35
CA ALA A 415 9.38 -3.33 3.97
C ALA A 415 10.86 -2.96 3.81
N PHE A 416 11.44 -2.28 4.80
CA PHE A 416 12.84 -1.82 4.72
C PHE A 416 13.68 -2.31 5.91
N PRO A 417 13.74 -3.64 6.16
CA PRO A 417 14.39 -4.17 7.36
C PRO A 417 15.89 -3.90 7.38
N THR A 418 16.54 -3.87 6.21
CA THR A 418 17.97 -3.57 6.07
C THR A 418 18.29 -2.15 6.49
N LEU A 419 17.50 -1.16 6.02
CA LEU A 419 17.66 0.25 6.41
C LEU A 419 17.48 0.41 7.92
N MET A 420 16.38 -0.12 8.45
CA MET A 420 16.07 -0.03 9.89
C MET A 420 17.15 -0.68 10.76
N THR A 421 17.62 -1.87 10.38
CA THR A 421 18.62 -2.60 11.16
C THR A 421 20.00 -1.95 11.08
N LYS A 422 20.49 -1.62 9.87
CA LYS A 422 21.83 -1.06 9.67
C LYS A 422 21.97 0.37 10.19
N ARG A 423 20.91 1.18 10.15
CA ARG A 423 20.97 2.62 10.51
C ARG A 423 20.38 2.95 11.87
N TYR A 424 19.34 2.23 12.30
CA TYR A 424 18.57 2.56 13.48
C TYR A 424 18.54 1.45 14.53
N ASN A 425 19.37 0.40 14.40
CA ASN A 425 19.36 -0.76 15.31
C ASN A 425 17.99 -1.45 15.39
N GLY A 426 17.23 -1.43 14.30
CA GLY A 426 15.92 -2.05 14.16
C GLY A 426 14.75 -1.12 14.49
N ALA A 427 13.58 -1.72 14.64
CA ALA A 427 12.30 -1.03 14.81
C ALA A 427 12.28 -0.06 16.01
N ASP A 428 12.78 -0.51 17.16
CA ASP A 428 12.71 0.25 18.40
C ASP A 428 13.68 1.43 18.40
N GLY A 429 14.87 1.27 17.79
CA GLY A 429 15.79 2.39 17.67
C GLY A 429 15.33 3.41 16.62
N PHE A 430 14.59 3.01 15.58
CA PHE A 430 13.93 3.97 14.69
C PHE A 430 12.82 4.76 15.41
N LYS A 431 12.00 4.10 16.23
CA LYS A 431 11.03 4.79 17.08
C LYS A 431 11.69 5.72 18.08
N GLY A 432 12.82 5.30 18.68
CA GLY A 432 13.63 6.14 19.55
C GLY A 432 14.21 7.36 18.83
N PHE A 433 14.65 7.18 17.58
CA PHE A 433 15.05 8.29 16.72
C PHE A 433 13.90 9.29 16.51
N LEU A 434 12.70 8.81 16.14
CA LEU A 434 11.53 9.69 15.96
C LEU A 434 11.17 10.44 17.25
N ALA A 435 11.14 9.76 18.40
CA ALA A 435 10.85 10.41 19.69
C ALA A 435 11.89 11.47 20.07
N ASN A 436 13.18 11.19 19.82
CA ASN A 436 14.25 12.16 20.05
C ASN A 436 14.11 13.39 19.14
N ARG A 437 13.71 13.18 17.88
CA ARG A 437 13.51 14.27 16.92
C ARG A 437 12.27 15.11 17.23
N GLU A 438 11.19 14.49 17.71
CA GLU A 438 10.02 15.20 18.19
C GLU A 438 10.36 16.13 19.36
N ASN A 439 11.11 15.63 20.35
CA ASN A 439 11.58 16.46 21.47
C ASN A 439 12.46 17.62 21.00
N PHE A 440 13.40 17.34 20.08
CA PHE A 440 14.24 18.38 19.48
C PHE A 440 13.41 19.49 18.81
N LEU A 441 12.42 19.13 17.99
CA LEU A 441 11.56 20.13 17.32
C LEU A 441 10.73 20.94 18.32
N GLN A 442 10.20 20.31 19.37
CA GLN A 442 9.46 21.02 20.43
C GLN A 442 10.36 21.99 21.20
N GLU A 443 11.58 21.56 21.55
CA GLU A 443 12.56 22.39 22.25
C GLU A 443 12.99 23.57 21.38
N GLU A 444 13.36 23.34 20.11
CA GLU A 444 13.74 24.41 19.18
C GLU A 444 12.62 25.41 18.95
N ARG A 445 11.38 24.92 18.74
CA ARG A 445 10.21 25.79 18.58
C ARG A 445 9.98 26.64 19.84
N SER A 446 10.10 26.04 21.02
CA SER A 446 9.95 26.78 22.29
C SER A 446 11.05 27.82 22.47
N GLN A 447 12.30 27.50 22.14
CA GLN A 447 13.41 28.44 22.21
C GLN A 447 13.20 29.59 21.24
N LEU A 448 12.90 29.29 19.97
CA LEU A 448 12.69 30.29 18.93
C LEU A 448 11.52 31.21 19.26
N ASN A 449 10.40 30.67 19.77
CA ASN A 449 9.26 31.48 20.22
C ASN A 449 9.62 32.39 21.40
N SER A 450 10.36 31.88 22.38
CA SER A 450 10.84 32.68 23.52
C SER A 450 11.75 33.83 23.05
N TYR A 451 12.68 33.56 22.13
CA TYR A 451 13.53 34.59 21.52
C TYR A 451 12.71 35.61 20.73
N LEU A 452 11.78 35.16 19.88
CA LEU A 452 10.89 36.01 19.10
C LEU A 452 10.00 36.90 19.98
N GLU A 453 9.45 36.38 21.08
CA GLU A 453 8.68 37.18 22.03
C GLU A 453 9.54 38.26 22.68
N GLY A 454 10.79 37.96 23.00
CA GLY A 454 11.76 38.94 23.50
C GLY A 454 12.00 40.06 22.49
N TRP A 455 12.19 39.73 21.20
CA TRP A 455 12.42 40.73 20.15
C TRP A 455 11.17 41.52 19.78
N LYS A 456 9.99 40.88 19.69
CA LYS A 456 8.70 41.56 19.52
C LYS A 456 8.40 42.50 20.68
N ARG A 457 8.79 42.13 21.90
CA ARG A 457 8.71 43.04 23.05
C ARG A 457 9.59 44.25 22.83
N ARG A 458 10.85 44.10 22.40
CA ARG A 458 11.74 45.24 22.10
C ARG A 458 11.30 46.08 20.90
N GLU A 459 10.55 45.51 19.96
CA GLU A 459 9.93 46.26 18.88
C GLU A 459 8.93 47.29 19.44
N ILE A 460 8.18 46.88 20.47
CA ILE A 460 7.15 47.68 21.15
C ILE A 460 7.74 48.51 22.31
N GLU A 461 8.83 48.08 22.93
CA GLU A 461 9.45 48.70 24.11
C GLU A 461 10.85 49.23 23.81
N GLY A 462 11.06 50.51 24.04
CA GLY A 462 12.36 51.16 24.04
C GLY A 462 13.03 51.04 25.40
N ILE A 463 14.30 50.65 25.43
CA ILE A 463 15.02 50.47 26.69
C ILE A 463 15.47 51.83 27.23
N TRP A 464 14.93 52.20 28.39
CA TRP A 464 15.21 53.43 29.13
C TRP A 464 15.92 53.11 30.46
N SER A 465 17.14 52.56 30.45
CA SER A 465 17.84 52.11 31.68
C SER A 465 17.71 53.09 32.88
N PRO A 466 17.15 52.65 34.04
CA PRO A 466 16.71 51.29 34.40
C PRO A 466 15.27 50.90 34.00
N ASP A 467 14.49 51.80 33.40
CA ASP A 467 13.09 51.66 33.02
C ASP A 467 12.89 51.25 31.53
N THR A 468 11.65 51.04 31.10
CA THR A 468 11.29 50.78 29.68
C THR A 468 10.18 51.72 29.23
N VAL A 469 10.29 52.26 28.01
CA VAL A 469 9.28 53.13 27.39
C VAL A 469 8.51 52.36 26.34
N ILE A 470 7.19 52.43 26.34
CA ILE A 470 6.39 51.83 25.27
C ILE A 470 6.49 52.73 24.03
N MET A 471 7.06 52.24 22.93
CA MET A 471 7.26 52.95 21.65
C MET A 471 6.23 52.62 20.59
N LEU A 472 5.38 51.61 20.81
CA LEU A 472 4.23 51.32 19.94
C LEU A 472 2.97 51.24 20.79
N ALA A 473 2.26 52.36 20.91
CA ALA A 473 0.91 52.34 21.43
C ALA A 473 -0.03 51.76 20.37
N LYS A 474 -0.15 50.42 20.31
CA LYS A 474 -1.27 49.79 19.62
C LYS A 474 -2.50 50.04 20.50
N ASP A 475 -3.23 51.12 20.21
CA ASP A 475 -4.47 51.52 20.85
C ASP A 475 -4.41 51.71 22.38
N SER A 476 -3.51 52.56 22.88
CA SER A 476 -3.55 52.94 24.30
C SER A 476 -4.66 53.98 24.57
N THR A 477 -5.90 53.52 24.55
CA THR A 477 -7.01 54.12 25.34
C THR A 477 -6.84 53.86 26.85
N ILE A 478 -5.58 53.72 27.33
CA ILE A 478 -5.23 53.32 28.70
C ILE A 478 -4.96 54.56 29.58
N LEU A 479 -5.76 55.61 29.40
CA LEU A 479 -5.91 56.69 30.40
C LEU A 479 -7.34 56.70 30.94
N GLY A 480 -7.96 55.52 31.05
CA GLY A 480 -9.25 55.37 31.72
C GLY A 480 -9.06 55.23 33.24
N ASP A 481 -9.29 56.32 33.98
CA ASP A 481 -9.63 56.46 35.42
C ASP A 481 -8.85 55.67 36.50
N THR A 482 -7.88 54.82 36.14
CA THR A 482 -7.02 54.11 37.09
C THR A 482 -5.79 54.95 37.39
N ALA A 483 -5.50 55.15 38.68
CA ALA A 483 -4.31 55.84 39.18
C ALA A 483 -3.06 55.41 38.39
N LEU A 484 -2.36 56.40 37.82
CA LEU A 484 -1.17 56.18 37.00
C LEU A 484 -0.14 55.35 37.77
N ALA A 485 0.28 54.24 37.16
CA ALA A 485 1.35 53.42 37.72
C ALA A 485 2.66 54.24 37.76
N PRO A 486 3.51 54.04 38.79
CA PRO A 486 4.87 54.56 38.81
C PRO A 486 5.63 54.19 37.53
N GLY A 487 6.36 55.13 36.94
CA GLY A 487 7.21 54.91 35.77
C GLY A 487 6.87 55.79 34.57
N PRO A 488 7.43 55.47 33.40
CA PRO A 488 7.23 56.23 32.16
C PRO A 488 5.91 55.92 31.46
N HIS A 489 5.23 56.95 30.97
CA HIS A 489 4.02 56.85 30.17
C HIS A 489 4.20 57.62 28.87
N THR A 490 4.06 56.92 27.76
CA THR A 490 4.20 57.50 26.42
C THR A 490 2.93 58.24 26.02
N LEU A 491 3.08 59.50 25.59
CA LEU A 491 1.98 60.35 25.12
C LEU A 491 2.00 60.55 23.60
N ALA A 492 3.17 60.60 22.99
CA ALA A 492 3.32 60.63 21.54
C ALA A 492 4.56 59.87 21.09
N ILE A 493 4.44 59.29 19.91
CA ILE A 493 5.53 58.67 19.16
C ILE A 493 5.53 59.31 17.79
N GLU A 494 6.68 59.81 17.34
CA GLU A 494 6.87 60.29 15.97
C GLU A 494 8.00 59.50 15.34
N GLN A 495 7.70 58.87 14.21
CA GLN A 495 8.69 58.14 13.44
C GLN A 495 9.56 59.13 12.65
N PHE A 496 10.86 59.16 12.93
CA PHE A 496 11.80 60.06 12.26
C PHE A 496 12.16 59.54 10.86
N ASP A 497 12.44 58.24 10.77
CA ASP A 497 12.67 57.51 9.53
C ASP A 497 12.21 56.06 9.71
N GLN A 498 12.54 55.15 8.79
CA GLN A 498 12.06 53.76 8.85
C GLN A 498 12.35 53.04 10.18
N GLU A 499 13.41 53.43 10.91
CA GLU A 499 13.90 52.70 12.08
C GLU A 499 14.11 53.56 13.34
N ASN A 500 14.10 54.88 13.21
CA ASN A 500 14.34 55.83 14.30
C ASN A 500 13.05 56.49 14.80
N TYR A 501 12.94 56.64 16.12
CA TYR A 501 11.70 57.09 16.77
C TYR A 501 11.96 58.14 17.83
N TRP A 502 11.14 59.18 17.80
CA TRP A 502 10.98 60.15 18.85
C TRP A 502 9.86 59.71 19.76
N VAL A 503 10.09 59.77 21.07
CA VAL A 503 9.07 59.43 22.06
C VAL A 503 9.01 60.52 23.11
N GLY A 504 7.83 61.12 23.22
CA GLY A 504 7.50 62.12 24.21
C GLY A 504 6.48 61.56 25.20
N GLY A 505 6.69 61.80 26.48
CA GLY A 505 5.79 61.29 27.51
C GLY A 505 5.97 61.96 28.87
N MET A 506 5.41 61.34 29.90
CA MET A 506 5.54 61.77 31.29
C MET A 506 6.06 60.63 32.16
N PHE A 507 6.89 60.96 33.14
CA PHE A 507 7.45 60.03 34.11
C PHE A 507 6.85 60.30 35.49
N PHE A 508 6.20 59.30 36.07
CA PHE A 508 5.53 59.39 37.36
C PHE A 508 6.34 58.68 38.43
N ASN A 509 6.77 59.45 39.42
CA ASN A 509 7.41 58.91 40.61
C ASN A 509 6.51 59.14 41.83
N PRO A 510 6.12 58.09 42.58
CA PRO A 510 5.35 58.24 43.80
C PRO A 510 6.01 59.22 44.76
N GLY A 511 5.31 60.30 45.08
CA GLY A 511 5.78 61.33 46.02
C GLY A 511 6.75 62.36 45.43
N LEU A 512 7.01 62.35 44.12
CA LEU A 512 7.75 63.40 43.41
C LEU A 512 6.86 64.08 42.38
N THR A 513 7.26 65.29 41.97
CA THR A 513 6.64 65.98 40.84
C THR A 513 6.86 65.17 39.56
N PRO A 514 5.79 64.88 38.78
CA PRO A 514 5.94 64.28 37.47
C PRO A 514 6.88 65.09 36.58
N THR A 515 7.67 64.40 35.77
CA THR A 515 8.54 65.05 34.78
C THR A 515 8.06 64.71 33.38
N ALA A 516 8.04 65.68 32.48
CA ALA A 516 7.91 65.37 31.06
C ALA A 516 9.23 64.77 30.57
N TYR A 517 9.20 63.89 29.57
CA TYR A 517 10.42 63.39 28.95
C TYR A 517 10.32 63.36 27.44
N VAL A 518 11.46 63.52 26.80
CA VAL A 518 11.66 63.32 25.37
C VAL A 518 12.87 62.44 25.20
N ALA A 519 12.74 61.39 24.40
CA ALA A 519 13.81 60.46 24.09
C ALA A 519 13.88 60.19 22.59
N TYR A 520 15.09 59.97 22.12
CA TYR A 520 15.37 59.46 20.79
C TYR A 520 15.76 58.00 20.89
N PHE A 521 15.12 57.14 20.10
CA PHE A 521 15.43 55.73 20.01
C PHE A 521 15.97 55.42 18.61
N GLY A 522 17.17 54.85 18.58
CA GLY A 522 17.78 54.32 17.36
C GLY A 522 17.13 53.01 16.88
N PRO A 523 17.60 52.43 15.76
CA PRO A 523 17.12 51.14 15.23
C PRO A 523 17.19 49.99 16.24
N GLU A 524 18.12 50.10 17.20
CA GLU A 524 18.39 49.15 18.28
C GLU A 524 17.41 49.27 19.45
N ARG A 525 16.57 50.30 19.42
CA ARG A 525 15.58 50.63 20.46
C ARG A 525 16.18 50.93 21.83
N PHE A 526 17.46 51.30 21.86
CA PHE A 526 18.07 51.95 23.00
C PHE A 526 17.91 53.47 22.87
N ALA A 527 17.63 54.15 23.97
CA ALA A 527 17.59 55.60 23.97
C ALA A 527 19.00 56.15 23.70
N THR A 528 19.24 56.71 22.52
CA THR A 528 20.53 57.35 22.18
C THR A 528 20.74 58.60 23.03
N TRP A 529 19.67 59.33 23.28
CA TRP A 529 19.63 60.44 24.24
C TRP A 529 18.24 60.60 24.84
N ARG A 530 18.20 61.28 25.99
CA ARG A 530 16.96 61.60 26.71
C ARG A 530 17.06 62.91 27.47
N HIS A 531 15.94 63.61 27.59
CA HIS A 531 15.78 64.76 28.49
C HIS A 531 14.56 64.56 29.37
N GLN A 532 14.73 64.85 30.67
CA GLN A 532 13.63 65.00 31.60
C GLN A 532 13.44 66.49 31.89
N ILE A 533 12.21 66.95 31.72
CA ILE A 533 11.79 68.33 31.92
C ILE A 533 10.97 68.38 33.21
N GLN A 534 11.47 69.13 34.20
CA GLN A 534 10.77 69.31 35.48
C GLN A 534 9.50 70.13 35.28
N LEU A 535 8.39 69.68 35.87
CA LEU A 535 7.08 70.34 35.80
C LEU A 535 6.74 71.13 37.07
N ASP A 536 7.73 71.44 37.91
CA ASP A 536 7.56 72.05 39.24
C ASP A 536 6.76 73.37 39.25
N SER A 537 6.71 74.07 38.11
CA SER A 537 5.97 75.33 37.92
C SER A 537 4.69 75.17 37.07
N PHE A 538 4.27 73.94 36.78
CA PHE A 538 3.07 73.67 35.99
C PHE A 538 1.82 73.64 36.89
N PRO A 539 0.93 74.64 36.82
CA PRO A 539 -0.27 74.63 37.63
C PRO A 539 -1.17 73.46 37.21
N MET A 540 -1.55 72.63 38.18
CA MET A 540 -2.47 71.49 38.04
C MET A 540 -1.97 70.28 37.24
N ILE A 541 -0.78 69.78 37.62
CA ILE A 541 -0.28 68.46 37.24
C ILE A 541 -1.39 67.39 37.29
N ASP A 542 -2.23 67.37 38.34
CA ASP A 542 -3.28 66.35 38.52
C ASP A 542 -4.39 66.38 37.45
N SER A 543 -4.63 67.52 36.78
CA SER A 543 -5.69 67.67 35.76
C SER A 543 -5.23 67.42 34.32
N LEU A 544 -3.93 67.52 34.04
CA LEU A 544 -3.37 67.31 32.69
C LEU A 544 -3.38 65.85 32.26
N LEU A 545 -3.41 64.94 33.22
CA LEU A 545 -2.97 63.55 33.04
C LEU A 545 -3.89 62.74 32.15
N SER A 546 -5.18 63.09 32.10
CA SER A 546 -6.16 62.40 31.26
C SER A 546 -6.25 62.95 29.83
N MET A 547 -5.64 64.10 29.55
CA MET A 547 -5.91 64.90 28.33
C MET A 547 -4.64 65.54 27.74
N ALA A 548 -3.46 65.14 28.21
CA ALA A 548 -2.19 65.61 27.68
C ALA A 548 -1.95 65.04 26.28
N SER A 549 -1.60 65.91 25.35
CA SER A 549 -1.10 65.56 24.03
C SER A 549 0.31 66.08 23.86
N THR A 550 1.07 65.39 23.03
CA THR A 550 2.43 65.79 22.71
C THR A 550 2.56 65.98 21.21
N PHE A 551 3.19 67.08 20.82
CA PHE A 551 3.60 67.35 19.46
C PHE A 551 5.13 67.38 19.38
N MET A 552 5.69 66.74 18.37
CA MET A 552 7.12 66.70 18.11
C MET A 552 7.35 67.19 16.67
N TRP A 553 8.44 67.92 16.46
CA TRP A 553 8.86 68.35 15.12
C TRP A 553 10.36 68.58 15.07
N LYS A 554 10.97 68.33 13.91
CA LYS A 554 12.42 68.40 13.67
C LYS A 554 12.76 69.17 12.40
N ASP A 555 13.81 69.98 12.50
CA ASP A 555 14.58 70.52 11.37
C ASP A 555 16.07 70.34 11.64
N GLU A 556 16.78 69.77 10.67
CA GLU A 556 18.20 69.40 10.65
C GLU A 556 18.81 68.95 12.01
N ASN A 557 19.01 69.86 12.97
CA ASN A 557 19.54 69.58 14.32
C ASN A 557 18.65 70.02 15.50
N ILE A 558 17.57 70.77 15.25
CA ILE A 558 16.68 71.32 16.26
C ILE A 558 15.39 70.50 16.33
N GLN A 559 15.00 70.11 17.54
CA GLN A 559 13.74 69.49 17.85
C GLN A 559 12.90 70.41 18.73
N TYR A 560 11.60 70.49 18.44
CA TYR A 560 10.64 71.17 19.27
C TYR A 560 9.64 70.17 19.79
N VAL A 561 9.42 70.17 21.09
CA VAL A 561 8.42 69.34 21.74
C VAL A 561 7.45 70.21 22.51
N ALA A 562 6.16 70.03 22.25
CA ALA A 562 5.10 70.67 23.00
C ALA A 562 4.23 69.65 23.71
N PHE A 563 4.18 69.73 25.04
CA PHE A 563 3.21 69.01 25.88
C PHE A 563 2.08 69.97 26.20
N TYR A 564 0.85 69.66 25.81
CA TYR A 564 -0.28 70.58 26.01
C TYR A 564 -1.53 69.84 26.49
N ASN A 565 -2.37 70.56 27.24
CA ASN A 565 -3.68 70.04 27.62
C ASN A 565 -4.67 70.24 26.46
N GLN A 566 -5.45 69.23 26.11
CA GLN A 566 -6.58 69.37 25.18
C GLN A 566 -7.82 70.01 25.80
N THR A 567 -7.85 70.17 27.13
CA THR A 567 -8.95 70.84 27.83
C THR A 567 -8.55 72.17 28.42
N VAL A 568 -9.50 73.10 28.35
CA VAL A 568 -9.39 74.40 28.97
C VAL A 568 -9.49 74.25 30.48
N ILE A 569 -8.51 74.79 31.19
CA ILE A 569 -8.59 75.00 32.63
C ILE A 569 -9.24 76.36 32.85
N GLU A 570 -10.36 76.39 33.57
CA GLU A 570 -11.13 77.60 33.83
C GLU A 570 -10.23 78.69 34.45
N GLY A 571 -10.15 79.84 33.79
CA GLY A 571 -9.32 80.98 34.21
C GLY A 571 -7.83 80.91 33.84
N LEU A 572 -7.34 79.78 33.32
CA LEU A 572 -5.92 79.59 32.95
C LEU A 572 -5.70 79.28 31.46
N GLY A 573 -6.74 78.87 30.73
CA GLY A 573 -6.61 78.52 29.30
C GLY A 573 -6.13 77.08 29.11
N TYR A 574 -5.42 76.81 28.02
CA TYR A 574 -4.81 75.54 27.66
C TYR A 574 -3.32 75.60 28.00
N PRO A 575 -2.91 75.08 29.16
CA PRO A 575 -1.52 75.13 29.57
C PRO A 575 -0.67 74.22 28.70
N SER A 576 0.47 74.75 28.26
CA SER A 576 1.39 74.11 27.32
C SER A 576 2.83 74.32 27.77
N LEU A 577 3.61 73.25 27.80
CA LEU A 577 5.06 73.28 27.92
C LEU A 577 5.64 73.13 26.52
N VAL A 578 6.42 74.10 26.07
CA VAL A 578 7.19 74.00 24.83
C VAL A 578 8.67 73.94 25.19
N ALA A 579 9.38 72.98 24.63
CA ALA A 579 10.80 72.79 24.80
C ALA A 579 11.50 72.74 23.44
N ARG A 580 12.69 73.34 23.37
CA ARG A 580 13.62 73.19 22.25
C ARG A 580 14.79 72.32 22.67
N ILE A 581 15.07 71.31 21.88
CA ILE A 581 16.22 70.42 22.02
C ILE A 581 17.09 70.63 20.79
N ASP A 582 18.40 70.77 20.98
CA ASP A 582 19.37 71.00 19.91
C ASP A 582 20.47 69.96 20.04
N GLU A 583 20.72 69.17 18.99
CA GLU A 583 21.67 68.05 19.00
C GLU A 583 21.49 67.10 20.21
N GLY A 584 20.24 66.91 20.65
CA GLY A 584 19.97 66.11 21.84
C GLY A 584 20.43 66.76 23.14
N GLN A 585 20.44 68.09 23.24
CA GLN A 585 20.55 68.87 24.48
C GLN A 585 19.37 69.83 24.63
N LEU A 586 18.71 69.83 25.79
CA LEU A 586 17.65 70.81 26.08
C LEU A 586 18.25 72.23 26.09
N THR A 587 17.90 73.06 25.13
CA THR A 587 18.43 74.43 25.00
C THR A 587 17.58 75.44 25.76
N TRP A 588 16.25 75.32 25.68
CA TRP A 588 15.33 76.11 26.49
C TRP A 588 13.98 75.41 26.62
N GLN A 589 13.21 75.85 27.64
CA GLN A 589 11.82 75.44 27.85
C GLN A 589 11.00 76.66 28.29
N SER A 590 9.73 76.70 27.90
CA SER A 590 8.80 77.76 28.26
C SER A 590 7.42 77.19 28.56
N PHE A 591 6.79 77.73 29.59
CA PHE A 591 5.39 77.45 29.91
C PHE A 591 4.51 78.55 29.31
N VAL A 592 3.46 78.15 28.61
CA VAL A 592 2.56 79.03 27.87
C VAL A 592 1.13 78.68 28.22
N MET A 593 0.32 79.70 28.45
CA MET A 593 -1.12 79.55 28.53
C MET A 593 -1.69 79.91 27.17
N LEU A 594 -2.14 78.91 26.41
CA LEU A 594 -2.78 79.12 25.13
C LEU A 594 -4.28 79.38 25.33
N ASP A 595 -4.90 80.17 24.48
CA ASP A 595 -6.34 80.45 24.55
C ASP A 595 -7.19 79.39 23.82
N GLN A 596 -6.53 78.56 23.01
CA GLN A 596 -7.09 77.46 22.22
C GLN A 596 -6.09 76.29 22.18
N PRO A 597 -6.54 75.05 21.96
CA PRO A 597 -5.64 73.90 21.86
C PRO A 597 -4.81 73.98 20.57
N ILE A 598 -3.64 73.33 20.58
CA ILE A 598 -2.76 73.28 19.41
C ILE A 598 -3.38 72.36 18.36
N LYS A 599 -3.59 72.88 17.14
CA LYS A 599 -4.10 72.13 15.98
C LYS A 599 -2.96 71.55 15.15
N GLU A 600 -1.98 72.38 14.81
CA GLU A 600 -0.81 71.99 14.01
C GLU A 600 0.40 72.85 14.39
N VAL A 601 1.59 72.41 14.01
CA VAL A 601 2.80 73.21 14.17
C VAL A 601 3.53 73.26 12.85
N ARG A 602 3.95 74.45 12.43
CA ARG A 602 4.77 74.63 11.24
C ARG A 602 6.00 75.44 11.58
N TYR A 603 7.13 74.98 11.08
CA TYR A 603 8.35 75.75 11.10
C TYR A 603 8.47 76.60 9.85
N ARG A 604 9.06 77.77 10.00
CA ARG A 604 9.43 78.64 8.88
C ARG A 604 10.93 78.79 8.85
N GLU A 605 11.54 78.06 7.92
CA GLU A 605 13.00 78.03 7.67
C GLU A 605 13.61 79.44 7.55
N PHE A 606 12.91 80.38 6.90
CA PHE A 606 13.39 81.75 6.74
C PHE A 606 13.34 82.62 8.00
N GLU A 607 12.43 82.31 8.94
CA GLU A 607 12.22 83.11 10.16
C GLU A 607 12.93 82.46 11.38
N GLU A 608 13.47 81.25 11.22
CA GLU A 608 13.96 80.37 12.30
C GLU A 608 12.96 80.29 13.47
N ASP A 609 11.66 80.31 13.15
CA ASP A 609 10.57 80.33 14.11
C ASP A 609 9.62 79.14 13.94
N VAL A 610 9.08 78.68 15.07
CA VAL A 610 8.07 77.62 15.11
C VAL A 610 6.74 78.25 15.45
N LYS A 611 5.73 77.99 14.61
CA LYS A 611 4.37 78.50 14.79
C LYS A 611 3.47 77.36 15.20
N PHE A 612 2.94 77.45 16.41
CA PHE A 612 1.88 76.57 16.92
C PHE A 612 0.55 77.19 16.50
N TYR A 613 -0.07 76.65 15.46
CA TYR A 613 -1.40 77.08 15.03
C TYR A 613 -2.43 76.46 15.96
N LEU A 614 -3.33 77.30 16.44
CA LEU A 614 -4.36 76.90 17.39
C LEU A 614 -5.64 76.53 16.64
N GLU A 615 -6.51 75.72 17.24
CA GLU A 615 -7.84 75.47 16.67
C GLU A 615 -8.58 76.81 16.50
N GLU A 616 -9.23 77.02 15.36
CA GLU A 616 -9.90 78.30 15.05
C GLU A 616 -11.16 78.48 15.89
N LYS A 617 -11.40 79.72 16.39
CA LYS A 617 -12.73 80.09 16.88
C LYS A 617 -13.67 80.23 15.69
N GLU A 618 -14.92 79.85 15.88
CA GLU A 618 -15.99 80.03 14.89
C GLU A 618 -16.03 81.50 14.43
N GLY A 619 -15.60 81.76 13.17
CA GLY A 619 -15.53 83.10 12.58
C GLY A 619 -14.14 83.75 12.41
N GLN A 620 -13.03 83.07 12.72
CA GLN A 620 -11.67 83.52 12.37
C GLN A 620 -11.23 83.03 10.99
N GLU A 621 -10.31 83.76 10.32
CA GLU A 621 -9.72 83.33 9.04
C GLU A 621 -8.76 82.15 9.25
N GLU A 622 -8.81 81.18 8.34
CA GLU A 622 -8.01 79.96 8.43
C GLU A 622 -6.51 80.27 8.47
N GLY A 623 -5.83 79.83 9.53
CA GLY A 623 -4.38 80.03 9.72
C GLY A 623 -3.93 81.38 10.30
N SER A 624 -4.84 82.23 10.78
CA SER A 624 -4.47 83.51 11.42
C SER A 624 -4.06 83.34 12.90
N ASN A 625 -4.65 82.38 13.62
CA ASN A 625 -4.37 82.17 15.04
C ASN A 625 -3.18 81.22 15.28
N PHE A 626 -2.01 81.79 15.59
CA PHE A 626 -0.82 81.01 15.94
C PHE A 626 0.03 81.69 17.02
N VAL A 627 0.77 80.88 17.77
CA VAL A 627 1.82 81.34 18.69
C VAL A 627 3.18 81.11 18.06
N THR A 628 3.95 82.19 17.89
CA THR A 628 5.33 82.14 17.42
C THR A 628 6.30 81.88 18.57
N VAL A 629 7.18 80.91 18.35
CA VAL A 629 8.29 80.58 19.22
C VAL A 629 9.58 80.85 18.47
N THR A 630 10.42 81.73 19.03
CA THR A 630 11.69 82.13 18.42
C THR A 630 12.87 81.52 19.18
N ASN A 631 14.07 81.62 18.59
CA ASN A 631 15.33 81.22 19.21
C ASN A 631 15.65 81.92 20.54
N GLN A 632 14.99 83.05 20.85
CA GLN A 632 15.18 83.81 22.09
C GLN A 632 14.08 83.52 23.13
N GLY A 633 13.16 82.60 22.84
CA GLY A 633 12.00 82.27 23.65
C GLY A 633 10.68 82.60 22.97
N LEU A 634 9.60 82.52 23.74
CA LEU A 634 8.25 82.72 23.24
C LEU A 634 7.97 84.19 22.92
N VAL A 635 7.52 84.49 21.71
CA VAL A 635 7.09 85.83 21.31
C VAL A 635 5.62 85.76 20.96
N MET A 636 4.75 86.03 21.94
CA MET A 636 3.33 86.26 21.66
C MET A 636 3.22 87.60 20.92
N LYS A 637 3.12 87.55 19.59
CA LYS A 637 2.68 88.72 18.83
C LYS A 637 1.16 88.79 18.96
N PRO A 638 0.59 89.83 19.60
CA PRO A 638 -0.82 90.12 19.39
C PRO A 638 -1.01 90.45 17.90
N GLU A 639 -2.03 89.85 17.27
CA GLU A 639 -2.49 90.30 15.95
C GLU A 639 -2.73 91.82 16.01
N SER A 640 -2.16 92.53 15.03
CA SER A 640 -2.53 93.91 14.70
C SER A 640 -3.63 93.92 13.67
#